data_AF-A0A367GM41-F1
#
_entry.id   AF-A0A367GM41-F1
#
_cell.length_a   1.000
_cell.length_b   1.000
_cell.length_c   1.000
_cell.angle_alpha   90.00
_cell.angle_beta   90.00
_cell.angle_gamma   90.00
#
_symmetry.space_group_name_H-M   'P 1'
#
loop_
_entity.id
_entity.type
_entity.pdbx_description
1 polymer ?
#
loop_
_entity_poly.entity_id
_entity_poly.type
_entity_poly.pdbx_seq_one_letter_code
_entity_poly.pdbx_strand_id
1 'polypeptide(L)'
;MKISFYTICIVFLSTFNSAYAQTLKLANILQSNMVVQQAKPFKLWGTAAAGETIQIRADWMQTSVTATTAANGKWEGMIQVPAAKTGDFTAHTITIQSNTTTLTLKNILIGEVWLCAGQSNMDMPVDNQSFLGYPGVTNYQQEIAAANFPSLRYYESTASFRTTPADNTSGTWSICTPANVKNYSAVAYFFGRALHLKLNIPIGLVVSAAPGASCQAFMSKSVLDAVPVFRTKFVDQYRTYISSQEEVDKETFFSNVTKPTLLYNGVIHPLLNLSIKGFNWYQGESNVGDGSLYTRLCTEMIKSWRRDFKQGNLPFNFVQIASNGSATQTRIARFREAQEDLLKLDGTGMAVAMDVGEVDNIHPSNKRPVGERLAFNALFSTYGKNEVAYQGPTYLSHTISDDTVKVTFTPESMGTGLMTNDGQPPKHFLIAGADMIFQPARAQIVGRQIWALSDKVKKPVAIRYAFNDGTITNLFNKAGLPAAPFRTDRFNYTACSFAYAQFTAYSGNCANCSIKGAISSTDNDTLSASIFKVHNVAGAYAEQHLYFQHPGVKDDAIRVGIRTSTPLNTPELLNKIELFIFSGATLTQQLSLNDPRVKLIALADNRYAAILTSAGKYDRIAVRLNSGSTEITTMELSYAVQQFAIPEFITTTACINTTAKITITQAGEYNWYEQPTGGLPIFTGRIFTTPKLTASKTYYVQDVRNSCETGQRTAITVNTEQPPAKPVSIVNNGDKVTAGNKARVRINNPQPGYTYKWYYTQLSATPFFTGEQFDTPALTADTAVYVEAISGNCISERARIVIDVKEPADDVKLSIYPNPTQGEINFLFKSNYSKPFKATVISMQGKTLYTATATANNHLNAYKLWIGQLPDGIYILNVKGEDFTRALKIVISR
;
A
#
# COMPACT_ATOMS: atom_id res chain seq x y z
N MET A 1 71.52 65.90 36.99
CA MET A 1 70.13 66.21 36.60
C MET A 1 70.10 66.38 35.09
N LYS A 2 69.16 65.70 34.41
CA LYS A 2 68.81 65.81 32.99
C LYS A 2 69.79 65.18 31.98
N ILE A 3 69.42 64.39 30.98
CA ILE A 3 68.25 63.57 30.59
C ILE A 3 68.81 62.80 29.36
N SER A 4 68.83 61.46 29.37
CA SER A 4 69.20 60.67 28.18
C SER A 4 68.00 60.59 27.23
N PHE A 5 68.19 61.00 25.98
CA PHE A 5 67.31 60.62 24.87
C PHE A 5 67.95 59.45 24.12
N TYR A 6 67.37 58.26 24.27
CA TYR A 6 67.63 57.12 23.40
C TYR A 6 66.74 57.24 22.16
N THR A 7 67.36 57.37 20.99
CA THR A 7 66.69 57.24 19.69
C THR A 7 66.33 55.77 19.45
N ILE A 8 65.05 55.45 19.52
CA ILE A 8 64.50 54.13 19.15
C ILE A 8 64.44 54.06 17.62
N CYS A 9 65.32 53.26 17.01
CA CYS A 9 65.16 52.80 15.63
C CYS A 9 64.04 51.74 15.58
N ILE A 10 62.88 52.11 15.05
CA ILE A 10 61.82 51.15 14.70
C ILE A 10 62.30 50.38 13.45
N VAL A 11 62.80 49.16 13.67
CA VAL A 11 62.98 48.19 12.59
C VAL A 11 61.61 47.64 12.24
N PHE A 12 61.05 48.07 11.11
CA PHE A 12 59.92 47.39 10.48
C PHE A 12 60.40 46.02 10.00
N LEU A 13 60.24 44.98 10.84
CA LEU A 13 60.28 43.59 10.40
C LEU A 13 59.07 43.38 9.48
N SER A 14 59.24 43.63 8.19
CA SER A 14 58.37 43.07 7.16
C SER A 14 58.57 41.55 7.23
N THR A 15 57.63 40.87 7.90
CA THR A 15 57.48 39.42 7.74
C THR A 15 57.09 39.20 6.28
N PHE A 16 58.10 39.00 5.43
CA PHE A 16 57.92 38.29 4.18
C PHE A 16 57.38 36.91 4.57
N ASN A 17 56.05 36.78 4.60
CA ASN A 17 55.41 35.49 4.43
C ASN A 17 55.95 34.98 3.10
N SER A 18 56.97 34.12 3.20
CA SER A 18 57.37 33.28 2.09
C SER A 18 56.13 32.47 1.77
N ALA A 19 55.38 32.93 0.78
CA ALA A 19 54.35 32.13 0.14
C ALA A 19 55.10 30.94 -0.45
N TYR A 20 55.19 29.86 0.34
CA TYR A 20 55.61 28.57 -0.17
C TYR A 20 54.76 28.34 -1.42
N ALA A 21 55.41 28.33 -2.59
CA ALA A 21 54.74 28.13 -3.86
C ALA A 21 53.99 26.80 -3.77
N GLN A 22 52.66 26.85 -3.63
CA GLN A 22 51.85 25.64 -3.61
C GLN A 22 51.96 25.00 -4.98
N THR A 23 52.51 23.79 -5.03
CA THR A 23 52.58 23.01 -6.26
C THR A 23 51.18 22.60 -6.69
N LEU A 24 50.94 22.55 -8.01
CA LEU A 24 49.67 22.07 -8.57
C LEU A 24 49.37 20.65 -8.04
N LYS A 25 48.23 20.50 -7.38
CA LYS A 25 47.71 19.23 -6.88
C LYS A 25 46.24 19.11 -7.25
N LEU A 26 45.81 17.88 -7.49
CA LEU A 26 44.41 17.52 -7.63
C LEU A 26 43.86 17.00 -6.30
N ALA A 27 42.55 17.13 -6.12
CA ALA A 27 41.85 16.41 -5.08
C ALA A 27 42.09 14.90 -5.22
N ASN A 28 42.23 14.21 -4.09
CA ASN A 28 42.78 12.86 -4.05
C ASN A 28 41.95 11.82 -4.83
N ILE A 29 40.65 12.02 -5.02
CA ILE A 29 39.78 11.11 -5.79
C ILE A 29 39.98 11.24 -7.31
N LEU A 30 40.54 12.36 -7.78
CA LEU A 30 40.81 12.61 -9.19
C LEU A 30 42.13 11.95 -9.58
N GLN A 31 42.05 10.69 -10.03
CA GLN A 31 43.22 9.87 -10.33
C GLN A 31 43.11 9.23 -11.71
N SER A 32 44.21 8.65 -12.18
CA SER A 32 44.18 7.74 -13.34
C SER A 32 43.32 6.50 -13.03
N ASN A 33 42.85 5.82 -14.07
CA ASN A 33 41.98 4.62 -13.99
C ASN A 33 40.53 4.87 -13.53
N MET A 34 40.10 6.12 -13.30
CA MET A 34 38.72 6.42 -12.90
C MET A 34 37.73 6.29 -14.07
N VAL A 35 36.44 6.17 -13.72
CA VAL A 35 35.33 6.43 -14.64
C VAL A 35 34.79 7.82 -14.35
N VAL A 36 34.57 8.62 -15.39
CA VAL A 36 33.86 9.90 -15.30
C VAL A 36 32.41 9.73 -15.73
N GLN A 37 31.51 10.42 -15.03
CA GLN A 37 30.08 10.36 -15.30
C GLN A 37 29.75 10.95 -16.67
N GLN A 38 29.19 10.13 -17.54
CA GLN A 38 28.76 10.50 -18.87
C GLN A 38 27.64 11.54 -18.84
N ALA A 39 27.55 12.33 -19.92
CA ALA A 39 26.47 13.29 -20.17
C ALA A 39 26.20 14.26 -18.99
N LYS A 40 27.22 14.53 -18.18
CA LYS A 40 27.20 15.54 -17.12
C LYS A 40 28.50 16.33 -17.17
N PRO A 41 28.48 17.60 -16.72
CA PRO A 41 29.72 18.33 -16.47
C PRO A 41 30.55 17.58 -15.43
N PHE A 42 31.87 17.53 -15.64
CA PHE A 42 32.82 16.93 -14.71
C PHE A 42 33.72 18.02 -14.14
N LYS A 43 33.69 18.17 -12.81
CA LYS A 43 34.53 19.12 -12.10
C LYS A 43 35.89 18.49 -11.82
N LEU A 44 36.95 19.21 -12.14
CA LEU A 44 38.29 18.98 -11.60
C LEU A 44 38.61 20.09 -10.62
N TRP A 45 39.22 19.73 -9.49
CA TRP A 45 39.54 20.69 -8.44
C TRP A 45 40.79 20.26 -7.68
N GLY A 46 41.39 21.22 -6.97
CA GLY A 46 42.58 20.97 -6.17
C GLY A 46 43.20 22.25 -5.64
N THR A 47 44.52 22.23 -5.45
CA THR A 47 45.29 23.38 -4.95
C THR A 47 46.44 23.74 -5.89
N ALA A 48 46.79 25.02 -5.94
CA ALA A 48 47.94 25.55 -6.70
C ALA A 48 48.35 26.92 -6.11
N ALA A 49 49.34 27.59 -6.71
CA ALA A 49 49.71 28.94 -6.29
C ALA A 49 48.56 29.93 -6.55
N ALA A 50 48.28 30.82 -5.61
CA ALA A 50 47.21 31.81 -5.72
C ALA A 50 47.41 32.71 -6.96
N GLY A 51 46.33 32.96 -7.71
CA GLY A 51 46.34 33.73 -8.96
C GLY A 51 46.87 32.97 -10.18
N GLU A 52 47.35 31.73 -10.03
CA GLU A 52 47.83 30.93 -11.15
C GLU A 52 46.67 30.54 -12.08
N THR A 53 46.94 30.52 -13.40
CA THR A 53 46.01 30.03 -14.40
C THR A 53 46.22 28.53 -14.61
N ILE A 54 45.15 27.75 -14.47
CA ILE A 54 45.12 26.31 -14.67
C ILE A 54 44.40 26.02 -15.99
N GLN A 55 45.08 25.39 -16.93
CA GLN A 55 44.49 24.90 -18.19
C GLN A 55 44.14 23.43 -18.05
N ILE A 56 42.94 23.06 -18.49
CA ILE A 56 42.40 21.70 -18.43
C ILE A 56 41.99 21.29 -19.83
N ARG A 57 42.51 20.16 -20.31
CA ARG A 57 42.16 19.61 -21.62
C ARG A 57 41.97 18.11 -21.53
N ALA A 58 40.79 17.64 -21.88
CA ALA A 58 40.55 16.23 -22.17
C ALA A 58 40.74 15.96 -23.66
N ASP A 59 41.18 14.75 -24.03
CA ASP A 59 41.42 14.41 -25.44
C ASP A 59 40.14 14.38 -26.31
N TRP A 60 38.96 14.28 -25.69
CA TRP A 60 37.67 14.41 -26.37
C TRP A 60 37.22 15.88 -26.57
N MET A 61 38.03 16.85 -26.18
CA MET A 61 37.73 18.29 -26.32
C MET A 61 38.60 18.94 -27.39
N GLN A 62 38.00 19.86 -28.17
CA GLN A 62 38.73 20.65 -29.16
C GLN A 62 39.60 21.75 -28.52
N THR A 63 39.12 22.36 -27.44
CA THR A 63 39.78 23.48 -26.74
C THR A 63 39.97 23.19 -25.26
N SER A 64 40.96 23.83 -24.65
CA SER A 64 41.18 23.78 -23.20
C SER A 64 40.19 24.69 -22.47
N VAL A 65 39.81 24.33 -21.24
CA VAL A 65 39.13 25.20 -20.29
C VAL A 65 40.17 25.80 -19.34
N THR A 66 40.02 27.08 -18.98
CA THR A 66 40.87 27.75 -18.00
C THR A 66 40.14 27.97 -16.68
N ALA A 67 40.87 27.81 -15.59
CA ALA A 67 40.45 28.16 -14.23
C ALA A 67 41.53 29.04 -13.58
N THR A 68 41.14 29.88 -12.63
CA THR A 68 42.07 30.71 -11.87
C THR A 68 42.08 30.25 -10.42
N THR A 69 43.27 30.06 -9.87
CA THR A 69 43.43 29.70 -8.46
C THR A 69 43.07 30.87 -7.56
N ALA A 70 42.14 30.66 -6.64
CA ALA A 70 41.70 31.67 -5.69
C ALA A 70 42.79 32.02 -4.67
N ALA A 71 42.58 33.11 -3.93
CA ALA A 71 43.52 33.60 -2.90
C ALA A 71 43.81 32.57 -1.79
N ASN A 72 42.89 31.63 -1.54
CA ASN A 72 43.06 30.53 -0.58
C ASN A 72 43.82 29.31 -1.17
N GLY A 73 44.35 29.42 -2.38
CA GLY A 73 45.09 28.37 -3.07
C GLY A 73 44.21 27.31 -3.74
N LYS A 74 42.87 27.38 -3.63
CA LYS A 74 41.95 26.41 -4.26
C LYS A 74 41.63 26.82 -5.70
N TRP A 75 41.53 25.84 -6.59
CA TRP A 75 41.03 26.03 -7.95
C TRP A 75 39.98 24.96 -8.28
N GLU A 76 39.05 25.32 -9.15
CA GLU A 76 38.11 24.38 -9.76
C GLU A 76 37.88 24.75 -11.23
N GLY A 77 37.78 23.73 -12.08
CA GLY A 77 37.44 23.89 -13.49
C GLY A 77 36.48 22.79 -13.91
N MET A 78 35.65 23.08 -14.90
CA MET A 78 34.57 22.19 -15.32
C MET A 78 34.70 21.87 -16.80
N ILE A 79 34.70 20.59 -17.13
CA ILE A 79 34.72 20.10 -18.51
C ILE A 79 33.42 19.37 -18.84
N GLN A 80 33.01 19.37 -20.09
CA GLN A 80 31.86 18.60 -20.54
C GLN A 80 32.28 17.16 -20.88
N VAL A 81 31.50 16.19 -20.43
CA VAL A 81 31.71 14.77 -20.72
C VAL A 81 30.63 14.31 -21.71
N PRO A 82 30.99 13.68 -22.84
CA PRO A 82 30.01 13.17 -23.78
C PRO A 82 29.19 12.01 -23.19
N ALA A 83 28.10 11.65 -23.85
CA ALA A 83 27.42 10.40 -23.55
C ALA A 83 28.32 9.21 -23.91
N ALA A 84 28.35 8.19 -23.06
CA ALA A 84 28.98 6.91 -23.34
C ALA A 84 28.22 6.20 -24.46
N LYS A 85 28.97 5.54 -25.35
CA LYS A 85 28.40 4.70 -26.40
C LYS A 85 28.42 3.25 -25.93
N THR A 86 27.33 2.53 -26.15
CA THR A 86 27.26 1.09 -25.89
C THR A 86 28.39 0.37 -26.64
N GLY A 87 29.18 -0.43 -25.93
CA GLY A 87 30.33 -1.17 -26.44
C GLY A 87 31.63 -0.35 -26.52
N ASP A 88 31.62 0.92 -26.15
CA ASP A 88 32.81 1.77 -26.15
C ASP A 88 33.51 1.74 -24.79
N PHE A 89 34.75 1.22 -24.79
CA PHE A 89 35.62 1.12 -23.63
C PHE A 89 36.94 1.85 -23.84
N THR A 90 36.95 2.84 -24.74
CA THR A 90 38.15 3.60 -25.11
C THR A 90 38.71 4.32 -23.88
N ALA A 91 40.02 4.17 -23.68
CA ALA A 91 40.75 4.87 -22.64
C ALA A 91 41.11 6.29 -23.08
N HIS A 92 40.78 7.25 -22.24
CA HIS A 92 41.02 8.68 -22.47
C HIS A 92 42.04 9.27 -21.50
N THR A 93 42.45 10.50 -21.79
CA THR A 93 43.40 11.30 -21.01
C THR A 93 42.84 12.69 -20.71
N ILE A 94 43.19 13.20 -19.53
CA ILE A 94 42.94 14.60 -19.14
C ILE A 94 44.28 15.20 -18.68
N THR A 95 44.68 16.29 -19.33
CA THR A 95 45.86 17.08 -18.96
C THR A 95 45.45 18.32 -18.18
N ILE A 96 46.10 18.54 -17.04
CA ILE A 96 45.90 19.71 -16.17
C ILE A 96 47.25 20.41 -16.06
N GLN A 97 47.34 21.64 -16.54
CA GLN A 97 48.59 22.37 -16.67
C GLN A 97 48.50 23.70 -15.94
N SER A 98 49.48 23.95 -15.08
CA SER A 98 49.77 25.25 -14.50
C SER A 98 50.95 25.90 -15.24
N ASN A 99 51.40 27.08 -14.81
CA ASN A 99 52.56 27.73 -15.43
C ASN A 99 53.87 26.94 -15.23
N THR A 100 53.94 26.12 -14.18
CA THR A 100 55.16 25.43 -13.76
C THR A 100 55.06 23.91 -13.83
N THR A 101 53.84 23.35 -13.78
CA THR A 101 53.62 21.91 -13.59
C THR A 101 52.54 21.39 -14.54
N THR A 102 52.72 20.20 -15.08
CA THR A 102 51.68 19.48 -15.84
C THR A 102 51.38 18.15 -15.17
N LEU A 103 50.09 17.90 -14.86
CA LEU A 103 49.56 16.62 -14.41
C LEU A 103 48.77 15.98 -15.55
N THR A 104 48.82 14.66 -15.66
CA THR A 104 48.02 13.92 -16.65
C THR A 104 47.32 12.75 -15.97
N LEU A 105 46.00 12.74 -16.04
CA LEU A 105 45.16 11.61 -15.67
C LEU A 105 45.04 10.70 -16.91
N LYS A 106 45.41 9.42 -16.76
CA LYS A 106 45.44 8.43 -17.83
C LYS A 106 44.39 7.35 -17.60
N ASN A 107 44.04 6.63 -18.66
CA ASN A 107 43.12 5.50 -18.62
C ASN A 107 41.75 5.87 -18.00
N ILE A 108 41.23 7.01 -18.44
CA ILE A 108 39.94 7.54 -18.02
C ILE A 108 38.86 6.93 -18.90
N LEU A 109 37.83 6.36 -18.30
CA LEU A 109 36.69 5.82 -19.04
C LEU A 109 35.46 6.73 -18.86
N ILE A 110 34.61 6.79 -19.87
CA ILE A 110 33.36 7.57 -19.84
C ILE A 110 32.20 6.60 -19.64
N GLY A 111 31.46 6.75 -18.54
CA GLY A 111 30.45 5.77 -18.15
C GLY A 111 29.55 6.25 -17.02
N GLU A 112 29.03 5.33 -16.21
CA GLU A 112 28.17 5.67 -15.07
C GLU A 112 28.95 5.59 -13.77
N VAL A 113 28.77 6.57 -12.87
CA VAL A 113 29.43 6.60 -11.56
C VAL A 113 28.37 6.52 -10.46
N TRP A 114 28.47 5.55 -9.56
CA TRP A 114 27.52 5.36 -8.46
C TRP A 114 28.22 5.43 -7.11
N LEU A 115 27.62 6.17 -6.17
CA LEU A 115 28.07 6.22 -4.78
C LEU A 115 27.34 5.16 -3.96
N CYS A 116 28.09 4.21 -3.41
CA CYS A 116 27.59 3.14 -2.55
C CYS A 116 28.01 3.43 -1.10
N ALA A 117 27.06 3.61 -0.20
CA ALA A 117 27.31 3.99 1.18
C ALA A 117 26.49 3.15 2.17
N GLY A 118 26.90 3.16 3.44
CA GLY A 118 26.17 2.47 4.50
C GLY A 118 27.12 1.88 5.54
N GLN A 119 26.76 0.71 6.06
CA GLN A 119 27.53 0.02 7.09
C GLN A 119 28.15 -1.30 6.61
N SER A 120 28.47 -2.23 7.52
CA SER A 120 29.17 -3.47 7.24
C SER A 120 28.60 -4.29 6.08
N ASN A 121 27.27 -4.38 5.92
CA ASN A 121 26.70 -5.14 4.80
C ASN A 121 26.94 -4.49 3.41
N MET A 122 27.18 -3.17 3.35
CA MET A 122 27.72 -2.49 2.17
C MET A 122 29.24 -2.64 2.08
N ASP A 123 29.95 -2.58 3.19
CA ASP A 123 31.42 -2.59 3.26
C ASP A 123 32.04 -3.96 2.94
N MET A 124 31.36 -5.04 3.32
CA MET A 124 31.93 -6.38 3.33
C MET A 124 32.41 -6.83 1.94
N PRO A 125 33.61 -7.43 1.89
CA PRO A 125 34.25 -7.76 0.63
C PRO A 125 33.61 -8.98 -0.06
N VAL A 126 34.03 -9.26 -1.30
CA VAL A 126 33.68 -10.52 -1.99
C VAL A 126 34.30 -11.72 -1.27
N ASP A 127 35.54 -11.61 -0.83
CA ASP A 127 36.26 -12.65 -0.08
C ASP A 127 35.81 -12.69 1.40
N ASN A 128 36.31 -13.67 2.15
CA ASN A 128 36.09 -13.77 3.58
C ASN A 128 36.78 -12.64 4.38
N GLN A 129 36.25 -12.36 5.56
CA GLN A 129 36.86 -11.49 6.56
C GLN A 129 36.79 -12.18 7.93
N SER A 130 37.76 -13.03 8.21
CA SER A 130 37.79 -13.85 9.43
C SER A 130 37.73 -13.04 10.73
N PHE A 131 38.30 -11.83 10.78
CA PHE A 131 38.25 -10.96 11.97
C PHE A 131 36.82 -10.53 12.37
N LEU A 132 35.91 -10.41 11.41
CA LEU A 132 34.51 -10.07 11.64
C LEU A 132 33.58 -11.29 11.61
N GLY A 133 34.14 -12.50 11.53
CA GLY A 133 33.36 -13.74 11.39
C GLY A 133 32.59 -13.83 10.07
N TYR A 134 32.98 -13.05 9.05
CA TYR A 134 32.30 -13.05 7.74
C TYR A 134 32.91 -14.14 6.84
N PRO A 135 32.13 -15.16 6.42
CA PRO A 135 32.66 -16.30 5.65
C PRO A 135 32.94 -15.99 4.18
N GLY A 136 32.66 -14.77 3.72
CA GLY A 136 32.75 -14.37 2.33
C GLY A 136 31.44 -14.58 1.58
N VAL A 137 31.40 -14.16 0.32
CA VAL A 137 30.23 -14.41 -0.53
C VAL A 137 30.08 -15.91 -0.81
N THR A 138 28.84 -16.40 -0.93
CA THR A 138 28.60 -17.77 -1.40
C THR A 138 29.34 -18.04 -2.72
N ASN A 139 30.24 -19.03 -2.72
CA ASN A 139 31.12 -19.37 -3.86
C ASN A 139 32.10 -18.25 -4.27
N TYR A 140 32.63 -17.50 -3.30
CA TYR A 140 33.53 -16.37 -3.57
C TYR A 140 34.76 -16.75 -4.40
N GLN A 141 35.34 -17.95 -4.25
CA GLN A 141 36.52 -18.34 -5.03
C GLN A 141 36.23 -18.38 -6.54
N GLN A 142 35.10 -18.97 -6.92
CA GLN A 142 34.67 -19.02 -8.33
C GLN A 142 34.32 -17.63 -8.85
N GLU A 143 33.66 -16.81 -8.01
CA GLU A 143 33.31 -15.44 -8.36
C GLU A 143 34.56 -14.57 -8.59
N ILE A 144 35.56 -14.67 -7.69
CA ILE A 144 36.84 -13.97 -7.81
C ILE A 144 37.55 -14.40 -9.10
N ALA A 145 37.65 -15.70 -9.37
CA ALA A 145 38.31 -16.22 -10.57
C ALA A 145 37.66 -15.71 -11.87
N ALA A 146 36.34 -15.52 -11.88
CA ALA A 146 35.59 -15.05 -13.04
C ALA A 146 35.58 -13.51 -13.22
N ALA A 147 35.98 -12.75 -12.20
CA ALA A 147 35.85 -11.29 -12.18
C ALA A 147 36.91 -10.56 -13.01
N ASN A 148 36.82 -10.65 -14.33
CA ASN A 148 37.70 -9.95 -15.28
C ASN A 148 36.93 -8.89 -16.08
N PHE A 149 36.55 -7.80 -15.41
CA PHE A 149 35.75 -6.71 -16.00
C PHE A 149 36.57 -5.41 -15.98
N PRO A 150 37.58 -5.23 -16.83
CA PRO A 150 38.46 -4.07 -16.74
C PRO A 150 37.69 -2.73 -16.82
N SER A 151 36.61 -2.64 -17.58
CA SER A 151 35.76 -1.44 -17.66
C SER A 151 34.90 -1.16 -16.41
N LEU A 152 34.90 -2.06 -15.42
CA LEU A 152 34.37 -1.82 -14.07
C LEU A 152 35.52 -1.31 -13.18
N ARG A 153 35.40 -0.09 -12.67
CA ARG A 153 36.41 0.55 -11.81
C ARG A 153 35.86 0.77 -10.42
N TYR A 154 36.73 0.65 -9.43
CA TYR A 154 36.35 0.69 -8.02
C TYR A 154 37.24 1.67 -7.27
N TYR A 155 36.61 2.54 -6.49
CA TYR A 155 37.25 3.43 -5.53
C TYR A 155 36.57 3.23 -4.19
N GLU A 156 37.34 3.05 -3.13
CA GLU A 156 36.82 2.97 -1.77
C GLU A 156 37.50 4.00 -0.89
N SER A 157 36.69 4.76 -0.18
CA SER A 157 37.17 5.68 0.84
C SER A 157 37.29 4.94 2.17
N THR A 158 38.50 4.89 2.74
CA THR A 158 38.64 4.48 4.13
C THR A 158 37.82 5.40 5.02
N ALA A 159 37.12 4.82 6.00
CA ALA A 159 36.36 5.57 6.99
C ALA A 159 37.25 6.60 7.71
N SER A 160 36.70 7.81 7.86
CA SER A 160 37.37 8.96 8.47
C SER A 160 36.36 9.72 9.33
N PHE A 161 36.74 10.06 10.55
CA PHE A 161 35.86 10.70 11.53
C PHE A 161 36.30 12.14 11.74
N ARG A 162 35.50 13.11 11.27
CA ARG A 162 35.89 14.52 11.30
C ARG A 162 34.81 15.41 11.92
N THR A 163 35.21 16.29 12.83
CA THR A 163 34.30 17.30 13.40
C THR A 163 34.01 18.44 12.42
N THR A 164 34.90 18.67 11.46
CA THR A 164 34.76 19.65 10.38
C THR A 164 34.83 18.99 9.00
N PRO A 165 34.16 19.55 7.98
CA PRO A 165 34.17 18.97 6.64
C PRO A 165 35.59 18.82 6.07
N ALA A 166 35.93 17.62 5.61
CA ALA A 166 37.21 17.35 4.97
C ALA A 166 37.17 17.71 3.47
N ASP A 167 38.34 18.04 2.92
CA ASP A 167 38.52 18.33 1.49
C ASP A 167 38.86 17.08 0.66
N ASN A 168 39.37 16.02 1.30
CA ASN A 168 39.85 14.80 0.64
C ASN A 168 39.41 13.54 1.39
N THR A 169 39.22 12.45 0.65
CA THR A 169 39.07 11.08 1.17
C THR A 169 40.43 10.40 1.29
N SER A 170 40.46 9.07 1.50
CA SER A 170 41.65 8.25 1.31
C SER A 170 41.28 6.98 0.54
N GLY A 171 41.92 6.74 -0.61
CA GLY A 171 41.53 5.66 -1.53
C GLY A 171 42.24 5.75 -2.87
N THR A 172 42.19 4.67 -3.65
CA THR A 172 42.79 4.62 -5.00
C THR A 172 41.85 3.91 -5.98
N TRP A 173 41.73 4.46 -7.19
CA TRP A 173 40.99 3.80 -8.27
C TRP A 173 41.69 2.52 -8.71
N SER A 174 40.94 1.42 -8.70
CA SER A 174 41.42 0.10 -9.08
C SER A 174 40.60 -0.51 -10.20
N ILE A 175 41.25 -1.39 -10.96
CA ILE A 175 40.67 -2.12 -12.09
C ILE A 175 40.06 -3.42 -11.57
N CYS A 176 38.82 -3.73 -11.93
CA CYS A 176 38.22 -5.01 -11.57
C CYS A 176 38.94 -6.16 -12.30
N THR A 177 39.74 -6.89 -11.53
CA THR A 177 40.45 -8.10 -11.91
C THR A 177 40.25 -9.15 -10.81
N PRO A 178 40.55 -10.44 -11.07
CA PRO A 178 40.54 -11.46 -10.04
C PRO A 178 41.42 -11.11 -8.83
N ALA A 179 42.54 -10.40 -9.05
CA ALA A 179 43.45 -10.02 -7.97
C ALA A 179 42.85 -8.93 -7.03
N ASN A 180 42.05 -8.02 -7.58
CA ASN A 180 41.54 -6.86 -6.85
C ASN A 180 40.12 -7.07 -6.29
N VAL A 181 39.25 -7.79 -7.02
CA VAL A 181 37.82 -7.92 -6.67
C VAL A 181 37.60 -8.54 -5.29
N LYS A 182 38.54 -9.36 -4.82
CA LYS A 182 38.48 -10.02 -3.50
C LYS A 182 38.29 -9.02 -2.37
N ASN A 183 38.77 -7.79 -2.52
CA ASN A 183 38.66 -6.72 -1.52
C ASN A 183 37.51 -5.75 -1.79
N TYR A 184 36.77 -5.89 -2.90
CA TYR A 184 35.68 -4.97 -3.21
C TYR A 184 34.46 -5.28 -2.38
N SER A 185 33.73 -4.25 -1.96
CA SER A 185 32.34 -4.38 -1.50
C SER A 185 31.57 -5.32 -2.41
N ALA A 186 31.10 -6.44 -1.86
CA ALA A 186 30.39 -7.45 -2.64
C ALA A 186 29.10 -6.89 -3.25
N VAL A 187 28.33 -6.13 -2.46
CA VAL A 187 27.07 -5.54 -2.92
C VAL A 187 27.32 -4.53 -4.04
N ALA A 188 28.31 -3.64 -3.89
CA ALA A 188 28.65 -2.67 -4.93
C ALA A 188 29.18 -3.37 -6.19
N TYR A 189 30.03 -4.39 -6.05
CA TYR A 189 30.55 -5.17 -7.17
C TYR A 189 29.43 -5.84 -7.97
N PHE A 190 28.51 -6.55 -7.32
CA PHE A 190 27.39 -7.20 -8.02
C PHE A 190 26.43 -6.20 -8.67
N PHE A 191 26.19 -5.05 -8.02
CA PHE A 191 25.46 -3.94 -8.62
C PHE A 191 26.13 -3.44 -9.91
N GLY A 192 27.42 -3.11 -9.83
CA GLY A 192 28.17 -2.57 -10.95
C GLY A 192 28.32 -3.57 -12.10
N ARG A 193 28.57 -4.84 -11.78
CA ARG A 193 28.64 -5.93 -12.77
C ARG A 193 27.30 -6.09 -13.51
N ALA A 194 26.18 -6.11 -12.79
CA ALA A 194 24.87 -6.24 -13.40
C ALA A 194 24.53 -5.06 -14.33
N LEU A 195 24.84 -3.82 -13.91
CA LEU A 195 24.70 -2.64 -14.77
C LEU A 195 25.63 -2.70 -15.99
N HIS A 196 26.91 -3.03 -15.78
CA HIS A 196 27.89 -3.13 -16.86
C HIS A 196 27.45 -4.12 -17.93
N LEU A 197 27.00 -5.32 -17.54
CA LEU A 197 26.53 -6.35 -18.47
C LEU A 197 25.26 -5.95 -19.22
N LYS A 198 24.37 -5.18 -18.59
CA LYS A 198 23.07 -4.80 -19.19
C LYS A 198 23.15 -3.54 -20.05
N LEU A 199 23.95 -2.56 -19.65
CA LEU A 199 24.13 -1.30 -20.37
C LEU A 199 25.28 -1.38 -21.39
N ASN A 200 26.21 -2.32 -21.19
CA ASN A 200 27.41 -2.51 -21.99
C ASN A 200 28.23 -1.22 -22.15
N ILE A 201 28.52 -0.56 -21.02
CA ILE A 201 29.32 0.67 -20.89
C ILE A 201 30.20 0.59 -19.63
N PRO A 202 31.26 1.42 -19.49
CA PRO A 202 32.04 1.51 -18.26
C PRO A 202 31.20 1.87 -17.02
N ILE A 203 31.55 1.29 -15.87
CA ILE A 203 30.89 1.58 -14.58
C ILE A 203 31.95 1.90 -13.53
N GLY A 204 31.80 3.02 -12.85
CA GLY A 204 32.59 3.43 -11.69
C GLY A 204 31.80 3.26 -10.40
N LEU A 205 32.38 2.57 -9.44
CA LEU A 205 31.83 2.38 -8.10
C LEU A 205 32.67 3.16 -7.11
N VAL A 206 32.03 4.10 -6.41
CA VAL A 206 32.66 4.83 -5.29
C VAL A 206 32.01 4.30 -4.01
N VAL A 207 32.79 3.69 -3.13
CA VAL A 207 32.32 3.11 -1.87
C VAL A 207 32.73 3.99 -0.70
N SER A 208 31.75 4.32 0.15
CA SER A 208 31.92 5.07 1.39
C SER A 208 31.05 4.43 2.48
N ALA A 209 31.52 3.31 3.02
CA ALA A 209 30.84 2.54 4.06
C ALA A 209 31.73 2.41 5.31
N ALA A 210 31.11 2.13 6.45
CA ALA A 210 31.83 1.90 7.71
C ALA A 210 31.09 0.87 8.59
N PRO A 211 31.71 -0.25 8.97
CA PRO A 211 31.11 -1.25 9.85
C PRO A 211 30.53 -0.67 11.14
N GLY A 212 29.30 -1.02 11.48
CA GLY A 212 28.60 -0.53 12.68
C GLY A 212 28.02 0.89 12.56
N ALA A 213 28.20 1.58 11.43
CA ALA A 213 27.74 2.95 11.29
C ALA A 213 26.22 3.11 11.32
N SER A 214 25.78 4.24 11.87
CA SER A 214 24.37 4.64 11.95
C SER A 214 24.06 5.77 10.96
N CYS A 215 22.79 5.92 10.59
CA CYS A 215 22.37 6.93 9.61
C CYS A 215 22.77 8.36 10.01
N GLN A 216 22.69 8.73 11.30
CA GLN A 216 23.05 10.09 11.75
C GLN A 216 24.54 10.42 11.58
N ALA A 217 25.42 9.42 11.52
CA ALA A 217 26.85 9.65 11.30
C ALA A 217 27.13 10.21 9.91
N PHE A 218 26.25 9.90 8.95
CA PHE A 218 26.29 10.29 7.54
C PHE A 218 25.50 11.57 7.23
N MET A 219 25.05 12.31 8.25
CA MET A 219 24.30 13.55 8.09
C MET A 219 25.08 14.77 8.58
N SER A 220 24.96 15.88 7.85
CA SER A 220 25.53 17.15 8.31
C SER A 220 24.88 17.60 9.62
N LYS A 221 25.67 18.27 10.48
CA LYS A 221 25.20 18.75 11.78
C LYS A 221 24.00 19.69 11.65
N SER A 222 24.00 20.54 10.63
CA SER A 222 22.91 21.51 10.39
C SER A 222 21.57 20.83 10.11
N VAL A 223 21.54 19.70 9.41
CA VAL A 223 20.31 18.95 9.14
C VAL A 223 19.79 18.29 10.41
N LEU A 224 20.67 17.72 11.22
CA LEU A 224 20.30 17.13 12.51
C LEU A 224 19.79 18.19 13.49
N ASP A 225 20.45 19.36 13.56
CA ASP A 225 20.04 20.46 14.45
C ASP A 225 18.70 21.09 14.03
N ALA A 226 18.38 21.11 12.73
CA ALA A 226 17.16 21.73 12.21
C ALA A 226 15.88 20.98 12.62
N VAL A 227 15.99 19.72 13.05
CA VAL A 227 14.85 18.90 13.47
C VAL A 227 14.97 18.63 14.98
N PRO A 228 14.09 19.20 15.83
CA PRO A 228 14.24 19.13 17.28
C PRO A 228 14.41 17.71 17.83
N VAL A 229 13.61 16.74 17.36
CA VAL A 229 13.71 15.33 17.80
C VAL A 229 15.05 14.69 17.41
N PHE A 230 15.67 15.08 16.29
CA PHE A 230 16.98 14.58 15.89
C PHE A 230 18.09 15.20 16.75
N ARG A 231 17.99 16.51 17.00
CA ARG A 231 18.94 17.21 17.87
C ARG A 231 18.97 16.58 19.26
N THR A 232 17.81 16.43 19.90
CA THR A 232 17.70 15.86 21.25
C THR A 232 18.22 14.42 21.29
N LYS A 233 17.83 13.59 20.31
CA LYS A 233 18.19 12.17 20.32
C LYS A 233 19.65 11.90 19.92
N PHE A 234 20.12 12.55 18.86
CA PHE A 234 21.37 12.19 18.20
C PHE A 234 22.50 13.18 18.45
N VAL A 235 22.23 14.45 18.77
CA VAL A 235 23.25 15.50 18.85
C VAL A 235 23.57 15.91 20.28
N ASP A 236 22.57 16.25 21.09
CA ASP A 236 22.78 16.93 22.38
C ASP A 236 23.66 16.10 23.34
N GLN A 237 23.52 14.77 23.35
CA GLN A 237 24.36 13.87 24.15
C GLN A 237 25.83 13.83 23.73
N TYR A 238 26.15 14.16 22.47
CA TYR A 238 27.52 14.15 21.93
C TYR A 238 28.06 15.54 21.61
N ARG A 239 27.32 16.61 21.95
CA ARG A 239 27.62 17.98 21.49
C ARG A 239 29.02 18.44 21.88
N THR A 240 29.44 18.19 23.13
CA THR A 240 30.79 18.51 23.59
C THR A 240 31.83 17.68 22.86
N TYR A 241 31.55 16.39 22.71
CA TYR A 241 32.45 15.44 22.06
C TYR A 241 32.73 15.81 20.59
N ILE A 242 31.69 16.01 19.77
CA ILE A 242 31.84 16.33 18.35
C ILE A 242 32.32 17.77 18.08
N SER A 243 32.58 18.56 19.12
CA SER A 243 33.16 19.90 19.02
C SER A 243 34.69 19.90 19.07
N SER A 244 35.32 18.77 19.42
CA SER A 244 36.78 18.62 19.51
C SER A 244 37.25 17.46 18.64
N GLN A 245 38.11 17.75 17.65
CA GLN A 245 38.73 16.68 16.85
C GLN A 245 39.66 15.81 17.71
N GLU A 246 40.31 16.40 18.71
CA GLU A 246 41.20 15.67 19.63
C GLU A 246 40.44 14.58 20.42
N GLU A 247 39.23 14.89 20.88
CA GLU A 247 38.38 13.90 21.56
C GLU A 247 37.89 12.81 20.59
N VAL A 248 37.69 13.16 19.32
CA VAL A 248 37.37 12.19 18.26
C VAL A 248 38.52 11.22 18.03
N ASP A 249 39.74 11.73 17.98
CA ASP A 249 40.94 10.96 17.65
C ASP A 249 41.41 10.03 18.80
N LYS A 250 41.01 10.32 20.05
CA LYS A 250 41.29 9.46 21.23
C LYS A 250 40.43 8.19 21.27
N GLU A 251 39.30 8.18 20.59
CA GLU A 251 38.30 7.11 20.67
C GLU A 251 38.53 5.99 19.66
N THR A 252 37.95 4.82 19.94
CA THR A 252 38.04 3.68 19.03
C THR A 252 37.17 3.87 17.79
N PHE A 253 37.49 3.13 16.72
CA PHE A 253 36.69 3.09 15.50
C PHE A 253 35.19 2.89 15.78
N PHE A 254 34.84 1.82 16.50
CA PHE A 254 33.43 1.47 16.77
C PHE A 254 32.74 2.44 17.73
N SER A 255 33.48 3.17 18.57
CA SER A 255 32.94 4.28 19.36
C SER A 255 32.48 5.43 18.45
N ASN A 256 33.14 5.65 17.32
CA ASN A 256 32.90 6.82 16.44
C ASN A 256 31.86 6.60 15.34
N VAL A 257 31.71 5.37 14.84
CA VAL A 257 30.83 5.08 13.69
C VAL A 257 29.34 5.40 13.92
N THR A 258 28.88 5.46 15.18
CA THR A 258 27.48 5.78 15.49
C THR A 258 27.23 7.26 15.85
N LYS A 259 28.30 8.03 16.03
CA LYS A 259 28.24 9.43 16.46
C LYS A 259 27.85 10.33 15.28
N PRO A 260 27.01 11.36 15.52
CA PRO A 260 26.46 12.18 14.44
C PRO A 260 27.56 12.90 13.66
N THR A 261 27.33 13.11 12.36
CA THR A 261 28.13 13.99 11.48
C THR A 261 29.55 13.58 11.15
N LEU A 262 30.22 12.75 11.96
CA LEU A 262 31.65 12.46 11.79
C LEU A 262 31.98 11.84 10.43
N LEU A 263 31.19 10.86 9.98
CA LEU A 263 31.37 10.21 8.67
C LEU A 263 30.92 11.11 7.52
N TYR A 264 29.86 11.90 7.69
CA TYR A 264 29.47 12.89 6.68
C TYR A 264 30.65 13.79 6.34
N ASN A 265 31.28 14.37 7.36
CA ASN A 265 32.40 15.28 7.17
C ASN A 265 33.64 14.59 6.60
N GLY A 266 33.93 13.37 7.05
CA GLY A 266 35.17 12.68 6.67
C GLY A 266 35.12 11.95 5.33
N VAL A 267 33.96 11.42 4.92
CA VAL A 267 33.86 10.54 3.73
C VAL A 267 32.76 10.88 2.74
N ILE A 268 31.74 11.67 3.10
CA ILE A 268 30.71 12.11 2.14
C ILE A 268 31.01 13.51 1.59
N HIS A 269 31.34 14.46 2.47
CA HIS A 269 31.62 15.83 2.11
C HIS A 269 32.73 15.98 1.05
N PRO A 270 33.86 15.24 1.13
CA PRO A 270 34.90 15.32 0.11
C PRO A 270 34.44 14.86 -1.29
N LEU A 271 33.33 14.12 -1.37
CA LEU A 271 32.79 13.57 -2.61
C LEU A 271 31.74 14.47 -3.28
N LEU A 272 31.29 15.56 -2.65
CA LEU A 272 30.18 16.40 -3.13
C LEU A 272 30.42 17.02 -4.52
N ASN A 273 31.68 17.18 -4.93
CA ASN A 273 32.08 17.69 -6.23
C ASN A 273 32.08 16.62 -7.35
N LEU A 274 31.96 15.34 -7.00
CA LEU A 274 31.97 14.25 -7.97
C LEU A 274 30.63 14.19 -8.72
N SER A 275 30.70 14.15 -10.04
CA SER A 275 29.53 13.88 -10.88
C SER A 275 29.16 12.41 -10.76
N ILE A 276 27.92 12.13 -10.37
CA ILE A 276 27.42 10.77 -10.13
C ILE A 276 26.04 10.57 -10.78
N LYS A 277 25.65 9.32 -11.00
CA LYS A 277 24.33 8.95 -11.50
C LYS A 277 23.31 8.80 -10.39
N GLY A 278 23.71 8.26 -9.23
CA GLY A 278 22.82 8.01 -8.11
C GLY A 278 23.53 7.35 -6.93
N PHE A 279 22.74 7.00 -5.92
CA PHE A 279 23.19 6.43 -4.65
C PHE A 279 22.68 5.00 -4.45
N ASN A 280 23.49 4.18 -3.80
CA ASN A 280 23.09 2.90 -3.20
C ASN A 280 23.36 2.94 -1.69
N TRP A 281 22.37 2.57 -0.89
CA TRP A 281 22.42 2.65 0.58
C TRP A 281 22.08 1.30 1.22
N TYR A 282 23.04 0.70 1.94
CA TYR A 282 22.77 -0.49 2.73
C TYR A 282 23.18 -0.25 4.18
N GLN A 283 22.19 0.19 4.96
CA GLN A 283 22.31 0.47 6.38
C GLN A 283 20.96 0.28 7.06
N GLY A 284 21.02 -0.07 8.34
CA GLY A 284 19.88 -0.02 9.22
C GLY A 284 20.05 -0.83 10.50
N GLU A 285 20.96 -1.80 10.51
CA GLU A 285 21.15 -2.71 11.65
C GLU A 285 21.50 -1.94 12.94
N SER A 286 22.32 -0.88 12.85
CA SER A 286 22.64 -0.01 13.99
C SER A 286 21.51 0.96 14.40
N ASN A 287 20.44 1.06 13.60
CA ASN A 287 19.28 1.91 13.85
C ASN A 287 17.99 1.12 14.09
N VAL A 288 18.04 -0.21 14.26
CA VAL A 288 16.86 -1.05 14.52
C VAL A 288 16.01 -0.52 15.69
N GLY A 289 16.65 0.03 16.72
CA GLY A 289 15.98 0.63 17.88
C GLY A 289 15.25 1.95 17.62
N ASP A 290 15.43 2.58 16.45
CA ASP A 290 14.81 3.86 16.11
C ASP A 290 13.40 3.73 15.53
N GLY A 291 13.01 2.54 15.06
CA GLY A 291 11.67 2.30 14.50
C GLY A 291 11.31 3.32 13.41
N SER A 292 10.12 3.92 13.51
CA SER A 292 9.61 4.90 12.53
C SER A 292 10.40 6.22 12.47
N LEU A 293 11.18 6.55 13.52
CA LEU A 293 12.05 7.73 13.48
C LEU A 293 13.11 7.60 12.39
N TYR A 294 13.54 6.37 12.08
CA TYR A 294 14.49 6.08 11.01
C TYR A 294 13.98 6.56 9.64
N THR A 295 12.70 6.37 9.34
CA THR A 295 12.10 6.84 8.07
C THR A 295 12.30 8.33 7.90
N ARG A 296 12.02 9.12 8.95
CA ARG A 296 12.21 10.58 8.92
C ARG A 296 13.69 10.93 8.80
N LEU A 297 14.56 10.26 9.56
CA LEU A 297 16.00 10.50 9.58
C LEU A 297 16.62 10.29 8.19
N CYS A 298 16.38 9.12 7.59
CA CYS A 298 16.84 8.80 6.24
C CYS A 298 16.22 9.71 5.17
N THR A 299 14.95 10.08 5.29
CA THR A 299 14.31 11.03 4.35
C THR A 299 15.06 12.36 4.32
N GLU A 300 15.40 12.90 5.49
CA GLU A 300 16.15 14.17 5.57
C GLU A 300 17.61 14.02 5.14
N MET A 301 18.24 12.85 5.38
CA MET A 301 19.55 12.54 4.81
C MET A 301 19.53 12.53 3.27
N ILE A 302 18.57 11.83 2.66
CA ILE A 302 18.44 11.73 1.19
C ILE A 302 18.23 13.12 0.57
N LYS A 303 17.31 13.91 1.14
CA LYS A 303 17.09 15.30 0.70
C LYS A 303 18.33 16.14 0.85
N SER A 304 19.06 16.00 1.96
CA SER A 304 20.33 16.70 2.18
C SER A 304 21.33 16.35 1.11
N TRP A 305 21.60 15.07 0.88
CA TRP A 305 22.59 14.62 -0.09
C TRP A 305 22.25 15.10 -1.51
N ARG A 306 20.99 14.98 -1.94
CA ARG A 306 20.56 15.51 -3.25
C ARG A 306 20.83 17.01 -3.38
N ARG A 307 20.55 17.78 -2.32
CA ARG A 307 20.82 19.22 -2.27
C ARG A 307 22.32 19.52 -2.28
N ASP A 308 23.10 18.78 -1.49
CA ASP A 308 24.52 19.06 -1.25
C ASP A 308 25.39 18.67 -2.48
N PHE A 309 25.05 17.58 -3.17
CA PHE A 309 25.66 17.19 -4.45
C PHE A 309 25.26 18.10 -5.63
N LYS A 310 24.16 18.86 -5.51
CA LYS A 310 23.69 19.86 -6.49
C LYS A 310 23.53 19.31 -7.92
N GLN A 311 23.06 18.06 -8.03
CA GLN A 311 22.92 17.34 -9.31
C GLN A 311 21.46 16.92 -9.59
N GLY A 312 20.51 17.69 -9.06
CA GLY A 312 19.07 17.44 -9.21
C GLY A 312 18.57 16.32 -8.30
N ASN A 313 17.43 15.74 -8.68
CA ASN A 313 16.79 14.65 -7.93
C ASN A 313 17.44 13.29 -8.25
N LEU A 314 18.68 13.08 -7.76
CA LEU A 314 19.43 11.86 -8.01
C LEU A 314 18.68 10.60 -7.48
N PRO A 315 18.61 9.50 -8.26
CA PRO A 315 18.10 8.21 -7.81
C PRO A 315 18.78 7.74 -6.51
N PHE A 316 18.00 7.17 -5.61
CA PHE A 316 18.49 6.67 -4.32
C PHE A 316 17.94 5.26 -4.07
N ASN A 317 18.75 4.24 -4.33
CA ASN A 317 18.36 2.86 -4.07
C ASN A 317 18.85 2.46 -2.67
N PHE A 318 18.06 1.67 -1.95
CA PHE A 318 18.43 1.17 -0.63
C PHE A 318 18.03 -0.28 -0.42
N VAL A 319 18.59 -0.92 0.61
CA VAL A 319 18.32 -2.32 0.94
C VAL A 319 17.45 -2.40 2.20
N GLN A 320 16.35 -3.16 2.12
CA GLN A 320 15.63 -3.61 3.31
C GLN A 320 16.51 -4.66 4.02
N ILE A 321 16.88 -4.43 5.28
CA ILE A 321 17.84 -5.30 5.97
C ILE A 321 17.34 -6.74 6.01
N ALA A 322 18.28 -7.69 5.91
CA ALA A 322 17.98 -9.10 5.92
C ALA A 322 17.41 -9.56 7.27
N SER A 323 16.86 -10.76 7.29
CA SER A 323 16.41 -11.39 8.53
C SER A 323 17.58 -11.68 9.46
N ASN A 324 17.39 -11.42 10.76
CA ASN A 324 18.35 -11.65 11.82
C ASN A 324 17.59 -11.67 13.16
N GLY A 325 17.60 -12.77 13.91
CA GLY A 325 16.95 -12.88 15.22
C GLY A 325 15.84 -13.93 15.28
N SER A 326 14.80 -13.70 16.09
CA SER A 326 13.78 -14.72 16.39
C SER A 326 12.52 -14.62 15.52
N ALA A 327 11.95 -15.77 15.16
CA ALA A 327 10.64 -15.86 14.52
C ALA A 327 9.46 -15.38 15.40
N THR A 328 9.67 -15.20 16.71
CA THR A 328 8.64 -14.72 17.65
C THR A 328 8.72 -13.22 17.94
N GLN A 329 9.86 -12.58 17.64
CA GLN A 329 10.05 -11.14 17.83
C GLN A 329 9.66 -10.37 16.57
N THR A 330 9.39 -9.07 16.72
CA THR A 330 8.93 -8.20 15.60
C THR A 330 9.68 -6.87 15.55
N ARG A 331 10.80 -6.74 16.26
CA ARG A 331 11.56 -5.47 16.34
C ARG A 331 12.17 -5.11 14.98
N ILE A 332 12.87 -6.05 14.36
CA ILE A 332 13.46 -5.90 13.02
C ILE A 332 12.38 -5.89 11.94
N ALA A 333 11.30 -6.65 12.11
CA ALA A 333 10.16 -6.59 11.18
C ALA A 333 9.56 -5.16 11.10
N ARG A 334 9.38 -4.50 12.25
CA ARG A 334 8.91 -3.11 12.33
C ARG A 334 9.92 -2.13 11.74
N PHE A 335 11.20 -2.38 11.95
CA PHE A 335 12.24 -1.57 11.32
C PHE A 335 12.26 -1.72 9.79
N ARG A 336 12.11 -2.94 9.26
CA ARG A 336 11.97 -3.21 7.82
C ARG A 336 10.76 -2.49 7.22
N GLU A 337 9.67 -2.43 7.96
CA GLU A 337 8.49 -1.63 7.62
C GLU A 337 8.79 -0.12 7.62
N ALA A 338 9.60 0.39 8.55
CA ALA A 338 10.08 1.78 8.52
C ALA A 338 11.02 2.05 7.32
N GLN A 339 11.82 1.07 6.89
CA GLN A 339 12.61 1.17 5.66
C GLN A 339 11.72 1.19 4.41
N GLU A 340 10.70 0.33 4.35
CA GLU A 340 9.71 0.31 3.26
C GLU A 340 9.03 1.67 3.11
N ASP A 341 8.70 2.35 4.21
CA ASP A 341 8.10 3.67 4.20
C ASP A 341 8.97 4.76 3.52
N LEU A 342 10.28 4.53 3.34
CA LEU A 342 11.14 5.43 2.54
C LEU A 342 10.75 5.45 1.05
N LEU A 343 10.08 4.42 0.55
CA LEU A 343 9.55 4.38 -0.83
C LEU A 343 8.52 5.49 -1.11
N LYS A 344 7.98 6.13 -0.06
CA LYS A 344 7.10 7.32 -0.19
C LYS A 344 7.86 8.56 -0.69
N LEU A 345 9.19 8.56 -0.63
CA LEU A 345 10.02 9.63 -1.18
C LEU A 345 10.34 9.36 -2.65
N ASP A 346 10.04 10.32 -3.51
CA ASP A 346 10.27 10.19 -4.95
C ASP A 346 11.73 9.88 -5.31
N GLY A 347 11.90 9.07 -6.37
CA GLY A 347 13.21 8.66 -6.88
C GLY A 347 13.95 7.69 -5.94
N THR A 348 13.22 6.97 -5.08
CA THR A 348 13.77 5.90 -4.24
C THR A 348 13.38 4.52 -4.75
N GLY A 349 14.23 3.53 -4.49
CA GLY A 349 13.97 2.12 -4.84
C GLY A 349 14.51 1.18 -3.77
N MET A 350 13.78 0.13 -3.44
CA MET A 350 14.14 -0.79 -2.35
C MET A 350 14.51 -2.17 -2.91
N ALA A 351 15.64 -2.72 -2.48
CA ALA A 351 15.98 -4.12 -2.68
C ALA A 351 15.56 -4.92 -1.44
N VAL A 352 14.67 -5.88 -1.61
CA VAL A 352 14.23 -6.79 -0.54
C VAL A 352 15.30 -7.88 -0.34
N ALA A 353 15.71 -8.15 0.90
CA ALA A 353 16.77 -9.13 1.24
C ALA A 353 16.26 -10.28 2.15
N MET A 354 14.96 -10.58 2.09
CA MET A 354 14.30 -11.53 3.00
C MET A 354 14.54 -13.02 2.68
N ASP A 355 15.03 -13.32 1.49
CA ASP A 355 15.31 -14.67 1.00
C ASP A 355 16.80 -15.03 1.04
N VAL A 356 17.67 -14.04 1.23
CA VAL A 356 19.14 -14.19 1.20
C VAL A 356 19.77 -14.12 2.59
N GLY A 357 18.95 -13.92 3.63
CA GLY A 357 19.38 -13.85 5.02
C GLY A 357 19.83 -15.19 5.60
N GLU A 358 20.47 -15.12 6.75
CA GLU A 358 20.77 -16.24 7.63
C GLU A 358 20.25 -15.84 9.02
N VAL A 359 19.31 -16.60 9.59
CA VAL A 359 18.53 -16.15 10.77
C VAL A 359 19.42 -15.76 11.96
N ASP A 360 20.56 -16.44 12.14
CA ASP A 360 21.49 -16.22 13.25
C ASP A 360 22.74 -15.43 12.84
N ASN A 361 22.74 -14.83 11.64
CA ASN A 361 23.87 -14.07 11.13
C ASN A 361 23.42 -12.73 10.53
N ILE A 362 23.82 -11.66 11.22
CA ILE A 362 23.60 -10.25 10.83
C ILE A 362 24.27 -9.88 9.50
N HIS A 363 25.22 -10.70 9.03
CA HIS A 363 26.04 -10.49 7.84
C HIS A 363 25.86 -11.64 6.83
N PRO A 364 24.72 -11.68 6.11
CA PRO A 364 24.42 -12.77 5.19
C PRO A 364 25.46 -12.90 4.08
N SER A 365 25.84 -14.15 3.80
CA SER A 365 26.86 -14.51 2.81
C SER A 365 26.35 -14.34 1.37
N ASN A 366 25.05 -14.53 1.14
CA ASN A 366 24.45 -14.45 -0.19
C ASN A 366 24.17 -13.00 -0.62
N LYS A 367 25.24 -12.23 -0.91
CA LYS A 367 25.16 -10.80 -1.27
C LYS A 367 24.84 -10.54 -2.73
N ARG A 368 24.99 -11.54 -3.61
CA ARG A 368 24.80 -11.39 -5.06
C ARG A 368 23.39 -10.88 -5.43
N PRO A 369 22.29 -11.50 -4.96
CA PRO A 369 20.96 -11.03 -5.31
C PRO A 369 20.68 -9.61 -4.80
N VAL A 370 21.29 -9.19 -3.68
CA VAL A 370 21.13 -7.83 -3.14
C VAL A 370 21.68 -6.79 -4.11
N GLY A 371 22.93 -6.97 -4.56
CA GLY A 371 23.55 -6.05 -5.54
C GLY A 371 22.81 -6.05 -6.88
N GLU A 372 22.39 -7.23 -7.37
CA GLU A 372 21.61 -7.35 -8.62
C GLU A 372 20.25 -6.64 -8.51
N ARG A 373 19.54 -6.74 -7.37
CA ARG A 373 18.25 -6.05 -7.15
C ARG A 373 18.40 -4.53 -7.12
N LEU A 374 19.47 -4.01 -6.52
CA LEU A 374 19.78 -2.58 -6.61
C LEU A 374 20.01 -2.15 -8.07
N ALA A 375 20.65 -3.00 -8.88
CA ALA A 375 20.86 -2.74 -10.29
C ALA A 375 19.55 -2.78 -11.08
N PHE A 376 18.62 -3.68 -10.74
CA PHE A 376 17.29 -3.74 -11.36
C PHE A 376 16.48 -2.47 -11.08
N ASN A 377 16.52 -1.95 -9.85
CA ASN A 377 15.93 -0.66 -9.51
C ASN A 377 16.50 0.48 -10.37
N ALA A 378 17.82 0.52 -10.54
CA ALA A 378 18.46 1.51 -11.41
C ALA A 378 18.06 1.33 -12.89
N LEU A 379 18.13 0.11 -13.43
CA LEU A 379 17.78 -0.21 -14.82
C LEU A 379 16.36 0.25 -15.16
N PHE A 380 15.39 -0.08 -14.32
CA PHE A 380 14.00 0.31 -14.51
C PHE A 380 13.82 1.83 -14.35
N SER A 381 14.10 2.37 -13.16
CA SER A 381 13.71 3.74 -12.80
C SER A 381 14.63 4.83 -13.36
N THR A 382 15.89 4.50 -13.68
CA THR A 382 16.89 5.48 -14.12
C THR A 382 17.21 5.39 -15.61
N TYR A 383 17.19 4.18 -16.17
CA TYR A 383 17.57 3.93 -17.57
C TYR A 383 16.38 3.55 -18.48
N GLY A 384 15.15 3.52 -17.93
CA GLY A 384 13.93 3.23 -18.69
C GLY A 384 13.88 1.82 -19.27
N LYS A 385 14.60 0.86 -18.68
CA LYS A 385 14.57 -0.56 -19.07
C LYS A 385 13.35 -1.23 -18.47
N ASN A 386 12.18 -0.85 -18.96
CA ASN A 386 10.87 -1.26 -18.44
C ASN A 386 10.61 -2.77 -18.54
N GLU A 387 11.39 -3.49 -19.36
CA GLU A 387 11.39 -4.95 -19.45
C GLU A 387 12.02 -5.65 -18.23
N VAL A 388 12.79 -4.91 -17.42
CA VAL A 388 13.44 -5.46 -16.22
C VAL A 388 12.47 -5.44 -15.05
N ALA A 389 12.12 -6.62 -14.54
CA ALA A 389 11.44 -6.70 -13.25
C ALA A 389 12.38 -6.18 -12.15
N TYR A 390 11.90 -5.24 -11.34
CA TYR A 390 12.71 -4.57 -10.31
C TYR A 390 12.19 -4.79 -8.89
N GLN A 391 10.88 -5.05 -8.74
CA GLN A 391 10.24 -5.32 -7.45
C GLN A 391 9.54 -6.69 -7.43
N GLY A 392 9.61 -7.36 -6.30
CA GLY A 392 8.84 -8.57 -6.02
C GLY A 392 7.45 -8.25 -5.46
N PRO A 393 6.58 -9.25 -5.24
CA PRO A 393 5.18 -9.02 -4.86
C PRO A 393 5.04 -8.10 -3.65
N THR A 394 4.32 -6.99 -3.83
CA THR A 394 4.04 -5.99 -2.79
C THR A 394 2.56 -6.04 -2.43
N TYR A 395 2.26 -6.16 -1.14
CA TYR A 395 0.89 -6.24 -0.65
C TYR A 395 0.05 -5.05 -1.12
N LEU A 396 -1.15 -5.33 -1.64
CA LEU A 396 -2.13 -4.32 -2.04
C LEU A 396 -3.35 -4.35 -1.12
N SER A 397 -3.97 -5.53 -0.99
CA SER A 397 -5.21 -5.69 -0.23
C SER A 397 -5.42 -7.15 0.16
N HIS A 398 -6.46 -7.39 0.95
CA HIS A 398 -6.98 -8.73 1.18
C HIS A 398 -8.51 -8.70 1.26
N THR A 399 -9.11 -9.87 1.06
CA THR A 399 -10.51 -10.14 1.35
C THR A 399 -10.61 -11.35 2.26
N ILE A 400 -11.70 -11.47 3.00
CA ILE A 400 -11.95 -12.59 3.90
C ILE A 400 -13.22 -13.29 3.41
N SER A 401 -13.12 -14.58 3.16
CA SER A 401 -14.21 -15.46 2.75
C SER A 401 -14.23 -16.61 3.74
N ASP A 402 -15.25 -16.65 4.58
CA ASP A 402 -15.34 -17.57 5.72
C ASP A 402 -14.11 -17.48 6.64
N ASP A 403 -13.31 -18.54 6.73
CA ASP A 403 -12.08 -18.63 7.52
C ASP A 403 -10.79 -18.42 6.70
N THR A 404 -10.93 -18.11 5.41
CA THR A 404 -9.80 -17.96 4.48
C THR A 404 -9.55 -16.48 4.16
N VAL A 405 -8.30 -16.05 4.32
CA VAL A 405 -7.82 -14.73 3.92
C VAL A 405 -7.20 -14.83 2.52
N LYS A 406 -7.71 -14.05 1.57
CA LYS A 406 -7.22 -13.97 0.18
C LYS A 406 -6.46 -12.68 -0.02
N VAL A 407 -5.14 -12.77 -0.14
CA VAL A 407 -4.22 -11.63 -0.30
C VAL A 407 -3.99 -11.35 -1.78
N THR A 408 -4.07 -10.07 -2.12
CA THR A 408 -3.81 -9.51 -3.45
C THR A 408 -2.58 -8.60 -3.38
N PHE A 409 -1.73 -8.67 -4.41
CA PHE A 409 -0.53 -7.85 -4.57
C PHE A 409 -0.72 -6.80 -5.67
N THR A 410 0.11 -5.77 -5.69
CA THR A 410 0.09 -4.76 -6.76
C THR A 410 0.34 -5.42 -8.12
N PRO A 411 -0.44 -5.11 -9.18
CA PRO A 411 -0.32 -5.77 -10.47
C PRO A 411 1.10 -5.76 -11.05
N GLU A 412 1.81 -4.63 -10.93
CA GLU A 412 3.15 -4.39 -11.48
C GLU A 412 4.23 -5.21 -10.75
N SER A 413 4.04 -5.51 -9.47
CA SER A 413 5.01 -6.24 -8.65
C SER A 413 5.01 -7.76 -8.86
N MET A 414 3.93 -8.27 -9.46
CA MET A 414 3.77 -9.70 -9.71
C MET A 414 4.38 -10.16 -11.04
N GLY A 415 4.70 -9.25 -11.96
CA GLY A 415 5.11 -9.61 -13.32
C GLY A 415 4.11 -10.61 -13.94
N THR A 416 4.62 -11.73 -14.47
CA THR A 416 3.80 -12.78 -15.09
C THR A 416 3.11 -13.72 -14.10
N GLY A 417 3.34 -13.58 -12.79
CA GLY A 417 2.63 -14.34 -11.74
C GLY A 417 3.48 -14.61 -10.50
N LEU A 418 2.89 -15.34 -9.54
CA LEU A 418 3.55 -15.76 -8.30
C LEU A 418 4.21 -17.13 -8.46
N MET A 419 5.27 -17.37 -7.68
CA MET A 419 5.92 -18.67 -7.53
C MET A 419 6.56 -18.78 -6.15
N THR A 420 7.10 -19.96 -5.83
CA THR A 420 8.06 -20.13 -4.73
C THR A 420 9.42 -20.53 -5.26
N ASN A 421 10.49 -20.06 -4.62
CA ASN A 421 11.87 -20.36 -5.06
C ASN A 421 12.32 -21.79 -4.70
N ASP A 422 11.58 -22.48 -3.83
CA ASP A 422 11.88 -23.84 -3.35
C ASP A 422 10.86 -24.89 -3.81
N GLY A 423 9.86 -24.51 -4.61
CA GLY A 423 8.78 -25.38 -5.05
C GLY A 423 7.82 -25.83 -3.95
N GLN A 424 8.00 -25.35 -2.71
CA GLN A 424 7.13 -25.66 -1.58
C GLN A 424 5.96 -24.67 -1.49
N PRO A 425 4.90 -24.97 -0.73
CA PRO A 425 3.86 -23.98 -0.43
C PRO A 425 4.44 -22.69 0.19
N PRO A 426 3.83 -21.51 -0.06
CA PRO A 426 4.24 -20.26 0.56
C PRO A 426 4.27 -20.35 2.11
N LYS A 427 5.36 -19.86 2.71
CA LYS A 427 5.62 -19.94 4.16
C LYS A 427 5.43 -18.59 4.85
N HIS A 428 5.47 -18.59 6.18
CA HIS A 428 5.52 -17.42 7.07
C HIS A 428 4.28 -16.51 7.06
N PHE A 429 3.10 -17.10 6.82
CA PHE A 429 1.83 -16.43 7.02
C PHE A 429 1.33 -16.64 8.45
N LEU A 430 0.86 -15.55 9.06
CA LEU A 430 0.21 -15.57 10.37
C LEU A 430 -1.16 -14.90 10.24
N ILE A 431 -2.20 -15.49 10.82
CA ILE A 431 -3.56 -14.94 10.84
C ILE A 431 -4.00 -14.74 12.28
N ALA A 432 -4.73 -13.67 12.54
CA ALA A 432 -5.36 -13.43 13.84
C ALA A 432 -6.87 -13.17 13.69
N GLY A 433 -7.64 -13.55 14.70
CA GLY A 433 -9.04 -13.16 14.83
C GLY A 433 -9.17 -11.83 15.57
N ALA A 434 -10.37 -11.48 16.04
CA ALA A 434 -10.59 -10.29 16.87
C ALA A 434 -9.74 -10.30 18.17
N ASP A 435 -9.28 -11.48 18.58
CA ASP A 435 -8.32 -11.65 19.66
C ASP A 435 -6.89 -11.16 19.30
N MET A 436 -6.59 -10.78 18.06
CA MET A 436 -5.27 -10.30 17.63
C MET A 436 -4.11 -11.25 18.01
N ILE A 437 -4.42 -12.51 18.32
CA ILE A 437 -3.43 -13.54 18.60
C ILE A 437 -3.09 -14.17 17.26
N PHE A 438 -1.87 -13.90 16.79
CA PHE A 438 -1.41 -14.40 15.51
C PHE A 438 -1.05 -15.88 15.61
N GLN A 439 -1.77 -16.70 14.84
CA GLN A 439 -1.53 -18.13 14.69
C GLN A 439 -0.92 -18.41 13.31
N PRO A 440 -0.05 -19.42 13.18
CA PRO A 440 0.43 -19.87 11.87
C PRO A 440 -0.72 -20.19 10.93
N ALA A 441 -0.53 -19.83 9.66
CA ALA A 441 -1.49 -20.10 8.59
C ALA A 441 -0.80 -20.85 7.46
N ARG A 442 -1.48 -21.88 6.94
CA ARG A 442 -1.10 -22.54 5.69
C ARG A 442 -1.52 -21.64 4.53
N ALA A 443 -0.65 -21.52 3.52
CA ALA A 443 -0.90 -20.66 2.37
C ALA A 443 -0.67 -21.40 1.05
N GLN A 444 -1.39 -20.99 0.01
CA GLN A 444 -1.27 -21.51 -1.34
C GLN A 444 -1.40 -20.39 -2.39
N ILE A 445 -0.74 -20.57 -3.53
CA ILE A 445 -0.88 -19.67 -4.69
C ILE A 445 -2.13 -20.10 -5.47
N VAL A 446 -3.10 -19.21 -5.61
CA VAL A 446 -4.29 -19.41 -6.44
C VAL A 446 -4.35 -18.29 -7.47
N GLY A 447 -3.94 -18.60 -8.70
CA GLY A 447 -3.77 -17.61 -9.76
C GLY A 447 -2.75 -16.53 -9.38
N ARG A 448 -3.21 -15.30 -9.17
CA ARG A 448 -2.39 -14.13 -8.78
C ARG A 448 -2.59 -13.72 -7.31
N GLN A 449 -3.16 -14.60 -6.49
CA GLN A 449 -3.43 -14.36 -5.08
C GLN A 449 -2.74 -15.40 -4.19
N ILE A 450 -2.56 -15.03 -2.92
CA ILE A 450 -2.29 -16.00 -1.86
C ILE A 450 -3.56 -16.24 -1.06
N TRP A 451 -3.95 -17.50 -0.92
CA TRP A 451 -5.03 -17.90 -0.03
C TRP A 451 -4.41 -18.51 1.22
N ALA A 452 -4.67 -17.92 2.38
CA ALA A 452 -4.12 -18.32 3.66
C ALA A 452 -5.24 -18.68 4.66
N LEU A 453 -5.05 -19.76 5.40
CA LEU A 453 -6.02 -20.26 6.39
C LEU A 453 -5.28 -20.73 7.65
N SER A 454 -5.86 -20.48 8.82
CA SER A 454 -5.37 -21.03 10.09
C SER A 454 -6.44 -21.90 10.73
N ASP A 455 -6.11 -23.15 11.07
CA ASP A 455 -7.05 -24.07 11.69
C ASP A 455 -7.56 -23.56 13.06
N LYS A 456 -6.77 -22.69 13.70
CA LYS A 456 -7.05 -22.06 15.01
C LYS A 456 -7.84 -20.76 14.92
N VAL A 457 -8.01 -20.16 13.74
CA VAL A 457 -8.69 -18.86 13.58
C VAL A 457 -9.87 -19.00 12.64
N LYS A 458 -11.08 -19.09 13.19
CA LYS A 458 -12.33 -19.29 12.41
C LYS A 458 -12.93 -18.00 11.85
N LYS A 459 -12.58 -16.85 12.42
CA LYS A 459 -13.03 -15.52 11.97
C LYS A 459 -11.82 -14.60 11.85
N PRO A 460 -11.03 -14.69 10.76
CA PRO A 460 -9.87 -13.84 10.55
C PRO A 460 -10.27 -12.37 10.53
N VAL A 461 -9.40 -11.51 11.06
CA VAL A 461 -9.50 -10.03 10.93
C VAL A 461 -8.18 -9.41 10.50
N ALA A 462 -7.06 -10.12 10.67
CA ALA A 462 -5.74 -9.64 10.29
C ALA A 462 -4.85 -10.78 9.79
N ILE A 463 -3.89 -10.41 8.94
CA ILE A 463 -2.87 -11.29 8.37
C ILE A 463 -1.51 -10.59 8.35
N ARG A 464 -0.46 -11.38 8.51
CA ARG A 464 0.94 -10.97 8.36
C ARG A 464 1.66 -11.95 7.46
N TYR A 465 2.65 -11.44 6.74
CA TYR A 465 3.60 -12.24 5.97
C TYR A 465 5.02 -11.83 6.33
N ALA A 466 5.84 -12.80 6.77
CA ALA A 466 7.24 -12.60 7.13
C ALA A 466 7.50 -11.43 8.11
N PHE A 467 6.49 -11.10 8.93
CA PHE A 467 6.52 -10.00 9.89
C PHE A 467 7.00 -10.49 11.27
N ASN A 468 8.24 -10.98 11.28
CA ASN A 468 9.01 -11.36 12.45
C ASN A 468 10.49 -11.05 12.19
N ASP A 469 11.37 -11.20 13.18
CA ASP A 469 12.78 -10.82 13.05
C ASP A 469 13.62 -11.87 12.29
N GLY A 470 13.29 -13.15 12.50
CA GLY A 470 14.06 -14.32 12.07
C GLY A 470 13.33 -15.30 11.16
N THR A 471 13.10 -14.98 9.88
CA THR A 471 12.60 -15.92 8.85
C THR A 471 13.22 -15.68 7.47
N ILE A 472 13.46 -16.77 6.75
CA ILE A 472 13.88 -16.75 5.34
C ILE A 472 12.70 -17.06 4.44
N THR A 473 12.38 -16.16 3.53
CA THR A 473 11.15 -16.24 2.72
C THR A 473 11.30 -17.07 1.44
N ASN A 474 10.20 -17.68 1.02
CA ASN A 474 10.14 -18.47 -0.22
C ASN A 474 9.11 -17.97 -1.24
N LEU A 475 8.32 -16.90 -0.97
CA LEU A 475 7.34 -16.37 -1.92
C LEU A 475 7.97 -15.32 -2.84
N PHE A 476 7.82 -15.51 -4.14
CA PHE A 476 8.44 -14.72 -5.20
C PHE A 476 7.43 -14.41 -6.31
N ASN A 477 7.77 -13.44 -7.16
CA ASN A 477 7.19 -13.39 -8.50
C ASN A 477 7.96 -14.32 -9.46
N LYS A 478 7.37 -14.59 -10.63
CA LYS A 478 7.97 -15.41 -11.69
C LYS A 478 9.24 -14.81 -12.32
N ALA A 479 9.59 -13.57 -11.98
CA ALA A 479 10.85 -12.96 -12.37
C ALA A 479 11.98 -13.22 -11.36
N GLY A 480 11.71 -13.99 -10.29
CA GLY A 480 12.73 -14.33 -9.29
C GLY A 480 12.97 -13.25 -8.24
N LEU A 481 12.01 -12.35 -8.00
CA LEU A 481 12.10 -11.33 -6.95
C LEU A 481 11.22 -11.68 -5.74
N PRO A 482 11.75 -11.59 -4.51
CA PRO A 482 11.05 -11.99 -3.29
C PRO A 482 9.93 -11.01 -2.94
N ALA A 483 8.84 -11.53 -2.36
CA ALA A 483 7.76 -10.71 -1.85
C ALA A 483 8.19 -9.88 -0.64
N ALA A 484 7.75 -8.63 -0.58
CA ALA A 484 7.99 -7.75 0.56
C ALA A 484 7.18 -8.23 1.79
N PRO A 485 7.76 -8.24 3.00
CA PRO A 485 7.02 -8.50 4.25
C PRO A 485 5.89 -7.48 4.44
N PHE A 486 4.79 -7.90 5.07
CA PHE A 486 3.70 -6.98 5.38
C PHE A 486 2.90 -7.42 6.60
N ARG A 487 2.09 -6.49 7.11
CA ARG A 487 1.09 -6.72 8.15
C ARG A 487 -0.19 -5.94 7.84
N THR A 488 -1.35 -6.49 8.20
CA THR A 488 -2.62 -5.77 8.05
C THR A 488 -3.16 -5.23 9.37
N ASP A 489 -2.61 -5.68 10.51
CA ASP A 489 -2.95 -5.16 11.84
C ASP A 489 -2.25 -3.83 12.17
N ARG A 490 -1.93 -3.00 11.17
CA ARG A 490 -1.54 -1.62 11.44
C ARG A 490 -2.78 -0.90 11.95
N PHE A 491 -3.12 -1.02 13.23
CA PHE A 491 -3.95 0.00 13.84
C PHE A 491 -3.11 1.28 13.82
N ASN A 492 -3.13 1.99 12.69
CA ASN A 492 -2.72 3.38 12.60
C ASN A 492 -3.71 4.06 13.52
N TYR A 493 -3.33 4.20 14.77
CA TYR A 493 -4.03 5.07 15.66
C TYR A 493 -3.78 6.46 15.13
N THR A 494 -4.85 7.17 14.79
CA THR A 494 -4.72 8.57 14.43
C THR A 494 -4.23 9.33 15.66
N ALA A 495 -3.37 10.33 15.48
CA ALA A 495 -2.81 11.11 16.58
C ALA A 495 -3.87 11.59 17.60
N CYS A 496 -5.08 11.89 17.14
CA CYS A 496 -6.22 12.31 17.96
C CYS A 496 -6.83 11.20 18.85
N SER A 497 -6.58 9.92 18.54
CA SER A 497 -7.06 8.78 19.34
C SER A 497 -6.19 8.48 20.55
N PHE A 498 -4.98 9.01 20.60
CA PHE A 498 -4.09 8.88 21.75
C PHE A 498 -4.56 9.78 22.90
N ALA A 499 -4.22 9.38 24.12
CA ALA A 499 -4.32 10.27 25.25
C ALA A 499 -3.43 11.50 25.03
N TYR A 500 -3.94 12.69 25.32
CA TYR A 500 -3.27 13.97 25.01
C TYR A 500 -2.84 14.73 26.27
N ALA A 501 -3.45 14.42 27.40
CA ALA A 501 -3.16 15.02 28.68
C ALA A 501 -3.05 13.93 29.74
N GLN A 502 -2.33 14.25 30.81
CA GLN A 502 -2.06 13.29 31.87
C GLN A 502 -2.02 13.95 33.24
N PHE A 503 -2.31 13.17 34.27
CA PHE A 503 -2.18 13.56 35.68
C PHE A 503 -1.66 12.38 36.49
N THR A 504 -0.68 12.62 37.36
CA THR A 504 -0.10 11.58 38.22
C THR A 504 -0.62 11.69 39.65
N ALA A 505 -0.92 10.56 40.29
CA ALA A 505 -1.33 10.45 41.68
C ALA A 505 -0.47 9.42 42.44
N TYR A 506 -0.31 9.64 43.75
CA TYR A 506 0.45 8.76 44.64
C TYR A 506 -0.31 8.61 45.97
N SER A 507 -0.16 7.47 46.66
CA SER A 507 -0.73 7.27 48.00
C SER A 507 0.08 6.27 48.84
N GLY A 508 -0.31 6.08 50.10
CA GLY A 508 0.20 5.03 51.00
C GLY A 508 1.61 5.27 51.57
N ASN A 509 1.94 6.50 51.99
CA ASN A 509 3.26 6.88 52.53
C ASN A 509 4.45 6.62 51.60
N CYS A 510 4.23 6.62 50.27
CA CYS A 510 5.29 6.35 49.30
C CYS A 510 6.22 7.54 49.03
N ALA A 511 7.04 7.92 50.01
CA ALA A 511 7.96 9.06 49.91
C ALA A 511 8.94 8.98 48.71
N ASN A 512 9.20 7.77 48.21
CA ASN A 512 10.12 7.52 47.08
C ASN A 512 9.42 7.05 45.79
N CYS A 513 8.09 7.04 45.73
CA CYS A 513 7.40 6.76 44.47
C CYS A 513 7.66 7.88 43.46
N SER A 514 7.81 7.54 42.18
CA SER A 514 7.91 8.55 41.14
C SER A 514 7.37 8.05 39.80
N ILE A 515 6.82 8.98 39.02
CA ILE A 515 6.54 8.79 37.59
C ILE A 515 7.40 9.81 36.84
N LYS A 516 8.48 9.34 36.21
CA LYS A 516 9.40 10.18 35.43
C LYS A 516 8.98 10.20 33.95
N GLY A 517 9.16 11.34 33.29
CA GLY A 517 8.82 11.47 31.88
C GLY A 517 7.32 11.31 31.59
N ALA A 518 6.46 11.75 32.52
CA ALA A 518 5.01 11.52 32.49
C ALA A 518 4.33 11.95 31.17
N ILE A 519 4.84 12.97 30.49
CA ILE A 519 4.33 13.44 29.20
C ILE A 519 4.55 12.44 28.05
N SER A 520 5.47 11.48 28.22
CA SER A 520 5.84 10.53 27.16
C SER A 520 4.76 9.48 26.92
N SER A 521 3.76 9.34 27.81
CA SER A 521 2.60 8.47 27.54
C SER A 521 1.49 9.17 26.73
N THR A 522 1.70 10.46 26.39
CA THR A 522 0.73 11.33 25.69
C THR A 522 1.34 12.08 24.52
N ASP A 523 2.53 11.68 24.04
CA ASP A 523 3.26 12.32 22.94
C ASP A 523 2.98 11.67 21.58
N ASN A 524 2.07 10.69 21.54
CA ASN A 524 1.71 9.86 20.39
C ASN A 524 2.86 8.99 19.86
N ASP A 525 3.95 8.84 20.63
CA ASP A 525 5.03 7.91 20.36
C ASP A 525 4.81 6.62 21.18
N THR A 526 4.66 5.50 20.49
CA THR A 526 4.48 4.20 21.15
C THR A 526 5.78 3.63 21.76
N LEU A 527 6.92 4.31 21.56
CA LEU A 527 8.25 3.86 22.00
C LEU A 527 8.76 4.63 23.21
N SER A 528 8.39 5.90 23.37
CA SER A 528 8.65 6.67 24.57
C SER A 528 7.76 6.13 25.72
N ALA A 529 8.10 6.44 26.97
CA ALA A 529 7.31 5.94 28.10
C ALA A 529 7.45 6.79 29.37
N SER A 530 6.36 6.81 30.14
CA SER A 530 6.36 7.25 31.53
C SER A 530 6.89 6.12 32.40
N ILE A 531 7.88 6.42 33.25
CA ILE A 531 8.57 5.41 34.06
C ILE A 531 8.06 5.50 35.49
N PHE A 532 7.28 4.50 35.89
CA PHE A 532 6.77 4.31 37.24
C PHE A 532 7.84 3.64 38.09
N LYS A 533 8.05 4.16 39.29
CA LYS A 533 8.82 3.51 40.36
C LYS A 533 7.99 3.49 41.62
N VAL A 534 7.78 2.30 42.16
CA VAL A 534 7.03 2.06 43.40
C VAL A 534 7.88 1.18 44.30
N HIS A 535 8.06 1.60 45.55
CA HIS A 535 8.82 0.86 46.55
C HIS A 535 7.90 -0.06 47.35
N ASN A 536 8.48 -1.08 47.99
CA ASN A 536 7.74 -2.08 48.78
C ASN A 536 7.30 -1.53 50.14
N VAL A 537 6.43 -0.52 50.12
CA VAL A 537 5.76 0.04 51.29
C VAL A 537 4.30 -0.40 51.22
N ALA A 538 3.82 -1.12 52.23
CA ALA A 538 2.46 -1.68 52.19
C ALA A 538 1.40 -0.59 51.91
N GLY A 539 0.55 -0.83 50.91
CA GLY A 539 -0.53 0.09 50.52
C GLY A 539 -0.09 1.29 49.67
N ALA A 540 1.20 1.42 49.35
CA ALA A 540 1.69 2.44 48.42
C ALA A 540 1.29 2.15 46.97
N TYR A 541 1.09 3.21 46.18
CA TYR A 541 0.96 3.08 44.73
C TYR A 541 1.44 4.34 43.99
N ALA A 542 1.75 4.17 42.71
CA ALA A 542 1.85 5.26 41.74
C ALA A 542 0.82 5.04 40.63
N GLU A 543 0.09 6.08 40.27
CA GLU A 543 -1.01 6.05 39.31
C GLU A 543 -0.85 7.19 38.31
N GLN A 544 -1.13 6.91 37.03
CA GLN A 544 -1.20 7.92 35.99
C GLN A 544 -2.54 7.86 35.28
N HIS A 545 -3.23 8.98 35.26
CA HIS A 545 -4.42 9.23 34.49
C HIS A 545 -4.04 9.75 33.11
N LEU A 546 -4.68 9.21 32.07
CA LEU A 546 -4.48 9.54 30.66
C LEU A 546 -5.83 9.93 30.05
N TYR A 547 -5.95 11.19 29.65
CA TYR A 547 -7.18 11.80 29.15
C TYR A 547 -7.21 11.75 27.62
N PHE A 548 -8.35 11.36 27.07
CA PHE A 548 -8.57 11.35 25.63
C PHE A 548 -9.16 12.66 25.15
N GLN A 549 -8.85 13.04 23.91
CA GLN A 549 -9.34 14.30 23.32
C GLN A 549 -10.86 14.27 23.12
N HIS A 550 -11.43 13.07 23.01
CA HIS A 550 -12.83 12.86 22.71
C HIS A 550 -13.41 11.79 23.64
N PRO A 551 -14.69 11.92 24.03
CA PRO A 551 -15.34 10.87 24.80
C PRO A 551 -15.44 9.61 23.94
N GLY A 552 -14.96 8.49 24.48
CA GLY A 552 -15.23 7.19 23.92
C GLY A 552 -16.65 6.74 24.25
N VAL A 553 -17.11 5.71 23.54
CA VAL A 553 -18.47 5.18 23.62
C VAL A 553 -18.44 3.68 23.93
N LYS A 554 -19.64 3.11 24.10
CA LYS A 554 -19.82 1.67 24.29
C LYS A 554 -19.17 0.90 23.13
N ASP A 555 -18.53 -0.23 23.45
CA ASP A 555 -17.89 -1.17 22.52
C ASP A 555 -16.56 -0.69 21.90
N ASP A 556 -16.14 0.56 22.15
CA ASP A 556 -14.74 0.94 21.92
C ASP A 556 -13.82 0.14 22.84
N ALA A 557 -12.61 -0.12 22.36
CA ALA A 557 -11.55 -0.62 23.21
C ALA A 557 -10.58 0.50 23.59
N ILE A 558 -10.06 0.45 24.81
CA ILE A 558 -8.88 1.19 25.21
C ILE A 558 -7.70 0.23 25.09
N ARG A 559 -6.59 0.71 24.53
CA ARG A 559 -5.34 -0.06 24.48
C ARG A 559 -4.25 0.69 25.22
N VAL A 560 -3.59 -0.01 26.13
CA VAL A 560 -2.51 0.53 26.97
C VAL A 560 -1.22 -0.26 26.70
N GLY A 561 -0.14 0.45 26.37
CA GLY A 561 1.19 -0.13 26.19
C GLY A 561 1.97 -0.11 27.50
N ILE A 562 2.35 -1.28 28.00
CA ILE A 562 3.03 -1.44 29.29
C ILE A 562 4.32 -2.24 29.09
N ARG A 563 5.38 -1.92 29.84
CA ARG A 563 6.56 -2.78 29.98
C ARG A 563 6.90 -2.94 31.45
N THR A 564 7.34 -4.13 31.83
CA THR A 564 7.76 -4.42 33.22
C THR A 564 9.21 -4.90 33.27
N SER A 565 9.87 -4.70 34.41
CA SER A 565 11.24 -5.16 34.65
C SER A 565 11.35 -6.69 34.63
N THR A 566 10.26 -7.39 34.94
CA THR A 566 10.14 -8.86 34.97
C THR A 566 8.90 -9.30 34.18
N PRO A 567 8.88 -10.53 33.63
CA PRO A 567 7.72 -11.03 32.90
C PRO A 567 6.45 -11.11 33.77
N LEU A 568 5.28 -10.78 33.21
CA LEU A 568 3.98 -10.90 33.88
C LEU A 568 3.42 -12.32 33.70
N ASN A 569 4.00 -13.28 34.43
CA ASN A 569 3.70 -14.72 34.25
C ASN A 569 2.93 -15.37 35.41
N THR A 570 2.64 -14.63 36.49
CA THR A 570 1.80 -15.12 37.59
C THR A 570 0.62 -14.19 37.86
N PRO A 571 -0.49 -14.71 38.43
CA PRO A 571 -1.63 -13.88 38.84
C PRO A 571 -1.25 -12.76 39.82
N GLU A 572 -0.29 -13.01 40.73
CA GLU A 572 0.18 -12.00 41.68
C GLU A 572 0.84 -10.81 40.97
N LEU A 573 1.67 -11.07 39.95
CA LEU A 573 2.32 -10.03 39.16
C LEU A 573 1.31 -9.25 38.30
N LEU A 574 0.33 -9.95 37.73
CA LEU A 574 -0.73 -9.34 36.94
C LEU A 574 -1.65 -8.45 37.80
N ASN A 575 -1.98 -8.88 39.02
CA ASN A 575 -2.85 -8.13 39.93
C ASN A 575 -2.21 -6.85 40.48
N LYS A 576 -0.88 -6.68 40.38
CA LYS A 576 -0.22 -5.44 40.78
C LYS A 576 -0.57 -4.24 39.89
N ILE A 577 -0.98 -4.48 38.66
CA ILE A 577 -1.28 -3.42 37.71
C ILE A 577 -2.81 -3.36 37.54
N GLU A 578 -3.37 -2.21 37.89
CA GLU A 578 -4.81 -1.95 37.81
C GLU A 578 -5.11 -0.87 36.76
N LEU A 579 -6.28 -0.99 36.15
CA LEU A 579 -6.82 -0.12 35.12
C LEU A 579 -8.17 0.44 35.60
N PHE A 580 -8.31 1.76 35.59
CA PHE A 580 -9.51 2.47 36.04
C PHE A 580 -10.08 3.31 34.90
N ILE A 581 -11.32 3.07 34.48
CA ILE A 581 -11.98 3.85 33.42
C ILE A 581 -12.96 4.85 34.03
N PHE A 582 -12.87 6.11 33.62
CA PHE A 582 -13.73 7.19 34.09
C PHE A 582 -14.60 7.77 32.99
N SER A 583 -15.75 8.32 33.39
CA SER A 583 -16.57 9.24 32.61
C SER A 583 -16.81 10.48 33.46
N GLY A 584 -16.04 11.54 33.23
CA GLY A 584 -16.04 12.72 34.09
C GLY A 584 -15.55 12.36 35.50
N ALA A 585 -16.34 12.67 36.51
CA ALA A 585 -16.01 12.35 37.91
C ALA A 585 -16.32 10.89 38.30
N THR A 586 -17.05 10.15 37.47
CA THR A 586 -17.54 8.81 37.82
C THR A 586 -16.56 7.72 37.37
N LEU A 587 -16.14 6.86 38.29
CA LEU A 587 -15.46 5.61 37.98
C LEU A 587 -16.48 4.62 37.40
N THR A 588 -16.23 4.12 36.19
CA THR A 588 -17.14 3.23 35.46
C THR A 588 -16.68 1.77 35.52
N GLN A 589 -15.37 1.53 35.48
CA GLN A 589 -14.76 0.19 35.56
C GLN A 589 -13.44 0.27 36.32
N GLN A 590 -13.19 -0.72 37.17
CA GLN A 590 -11.89 -0.99 37.80
C GLN A 590 -11.56 -2.46 37.54
N LEU A 591 -10.39 -2.72 36.94
CA LEU A 591 -9.94 -4.02 36.49
C LEU A 591 -8.46 -4.22 36.86
N SER A 592 -8.05 -5.44 37.19
CA SER A 592 -6.61 -5.78 37.18
C SER A 592 -6.21 -6.34 35.81
N LEU A 593 -4.91 -6.45 35.52
CA LEU A 593 -4.47 -7.14 34.29
C LEU A 593 -4.83 -8.63 34.24
N ASN A 594 -5.19 -9.24 35.38
CA ASN A 594 -5.65 -10.62 35.46
C ASN A 594 -7.16 -10.77 35.25
N ASP A 595 -7.90 -9.66 35.16
CA ASP A 595 -9.35 -9.71 34.95
C ASP A 595 -9.65 -10.28 33.55
N PRO A 596 -10.61 -11.22 33.41
CA PRO A 596 -10.94 -11.84 32.11
C PRO A 596 -11.46 -10.85 31.06
N ARG A 597 -11.89 -9.64 31.46
CA ARG A 597 -12.28 -8.55 30.56
C ARG A 597 -11.08 -7.76 30.03
N VAL A 598 -9.90 -7.94 30.62
CA VAL A 598 -8.65 -7.38 30.13
C VAL A 598 -7.94 -8.44 29.31
N LYS A 599 -7.76 -8.14 28.04
CA LYS A 599 -7.03 -8.97 27.11
C LYS A 599 -5.59 -8.50 27.05
N LEU A 600 -4.70 -9.27 27.68
CA LEU A 600 -3.28 -8.98 27.72
C LEU A 600 -2.55 -9.69 26.57
N ILE A 601 -1.90 -8.91 25.70
CA ILE A 601 -1.08 -9.43 24.60
C ILE A 601 0.38 -9.23 24.97
N ALA A 602 1.12 -10.33 25.14
CA ALA A 602 2.57 -10.28 25.28
C ALA A 602 3.22 -9.83 23.97
N LEU A 603 4.15 -8.87 24.09
CA LEU A 603 5.03 -8.39 23.03
C LEU A 603 6.48 -8.78 23.41
N ALA A 604 7.46 -8.35 22.60
CA ALA A 604 8.87 -8.60 22.91
C ALA A 604 9.34 -7.79 24.14
N ASP A 605 10.41 -8.27 24.80
CA ASP A 605 11.14 -7.55 25.86
C ASP A 605 10.30 -7.13 27.08
N ASN A 606 9.43 -8.04 27.55
CA ASN A 606 8.47 -7.80 28.64
C ASN A 606 7.53 -6.62 28.37
N ARG A 607 7.29 -6.28 27.11
CA ARG A 607 6.24 -5.35 26.72
C ARG A 607 4.93 -6.10 26.58
N TYR A 608 3.84 -5.43 26.89
CA TYR A 608 2.49 -5.94 26.82
C TYR A 608 1.57 -4.87 26.25
N ALA A 609 0.52 -5.30 25.55
CA ALA A 609 -0.62 -4.46 25.27
C ALA A 609 -1.83 -4.98 26.06
N ALA A 610 -2.31 -4.18 27.01
CA ALA A 610 -3.56 -4.44 27.71
C ALA A 610 -4.70 -3.81 26.91
N ILE A 611 -5.68 -4.62 26.50
CA ILE A 611 -6.85 -4.17 25.75
C ILE A 611 -8.09 -4.45 26.59
N LEU A 612 -8.93 -3.44 26.76
CA LEU A 612 -10.19 -3.54 27.51
C LEU A 612 -11.29 -2.82 26.77
N THR A 613 -12.47 -3.43 26.71
CA THR A 613 -13.65 -2.83 26.08
C THR A 613 -14.41 -1.99 27.10
N SER A 614 -14.80 -0.78 26.69
CA SER A 614 -15.59 0.11 27.53
C SER A 614 -17.03 -0.39 27.64
N ALA A 615 -17.55 -0.43 28.86
CA ALA A 615 -18.96 -0.73 29.14
C ALA A 615 -19.91 0.44 28.81
N GLY A 616 -19.38 1.63 28.53
CA GLY A 616 -20.17 2.84 28.29
C GLY A 616 -19.34 4.03 27.80
N LYS A 617 -19.79 5.25 28.11
CA LYS A 617 -18.99 6.45 27.81
C LYS A 617 -17.77 6.50 28.73
N TYR A 618 -16.68 7.05 28.22
CA TYR A 618 -15.48 7.32 29.00
C TYR A 618 -14.69 8.49 28.43
N ASP A 619 -13.93 9.18 29.25
CA ASP A 619 -13.04 10.27 28.86
C ASP A 619 -11.58 10.01 29.26
N ARG A 620 -11.34 9.01 30.12
CA ARG A 620 -10.03 8.80 30.72
C ARG A 620 -9.82 7.36 31.20
N ILE A 621 -8.57 6.92 31.13
CA ILE A 621 -8.09 5.72 31.81
C ILE A 621 -6.99 6.08 32.82
N ALA A 622 -6.99 5.48 34.00
CA ALA A 622 -5.87 5.51 34.92
C ALA A 622 -5.17 4.16 34.99
N VAL A 623 -3.85 4.17 34.98
CA VAL A 623 -3.00 2.98 35.11
C VAL A 623 -2.26 3.10 36.43
N ARG A 624 -2.45 2.12 37.30
CA ARG A 624 -1.85 2.09 38.64
C ARG A 624 -0.88 0.93 38.75
N LEU A 625 0.29 1.20 39.31
CA LEU A 625 1.20 0.19 39.83
C LEU A 625 1.12 0.19 41.35
N ASN A 626 0.64 -0.91 41.92
CA ASN A 626 0.60 -1.11 43.36
C ASN A 626 1.93 -1.63 43.90
N SER A 627 2.28 -1.20 45.12
CA SER A 627 3.34 -1.82 45.92
C SER A 627 2.99 -3.27 46.27
N GLY A 628 3.99 -4.10 46.54
CA GLY A 628 3.80 -5.52 46.88
C GLY A 628 5.12 -6.29 46.81
N SER A 629 5.09 -7.57 46.40
CA SER A 629 6.27 -8.46 46.27
C SER A 629 7.51 -7.80 45.63
N THR A 630 8.71 -8.30 45.91
CA THR A 630 10.01 -7.73 45.49
C THR A 630 10.27 -7.67 43.97
N GLU A 631 9.40 -8.22 43.14
CA GLU A 631 9.72 -8.60 41.75
C GLU A 631 9.35 -7.56 40.68
N ILE A 632 8.38 -6.68 40.95
CA ILE A 632 8.03 -5.54 40.08
C ILE A 632 8.00 -4.28 40.92
N THR A 633 9.05 -3.47 40.76
CA THR A 633 9.21 -2.15 41.36
C THR A 633 9.26 -1.03 40.32
N THR A 634 9.39 -1.40 39.04
CA THR A 634 9.44 -0.47 37.91
C THR A 634 8.55 -0.94 36.77
N MET A 635 7.80 0.00 36.18
CA MET A 635 6.96 -0.22 35.00
C MET A 635 7.11 0.97 34.04
N GLU A 636 7.14 0.71 32.74
CA GLU A 636 7.05 1.74 31.70
C GLU A 636 5.62 1.75 31.14
N LEU A 637 5.01 2.92 31.04
CA LEU A 637 3.71 3.15 30.38
C LEU A 637 3.96 3.97 29.11
N SER A 638 3.85 3.31 27.96
CA SER A 638 4.21 3.92 26.68
C SER A 638 3.09 4.75 26.06
N TYR A 639 1.85 4.28 26.13
CA TYR A 639 0.71 5.01 25.55
C TYR A 639 -0.60 4.49 26.12
N ALA A 640 -1.65 5.31 26.03
CA ALA A 640 -3.03 4.85 25.99
C ALA A 640 -3.71 5.41 24.74
N VAL A 641 -4.51 4.58 24.08
CA VAL A 641 -5.16 4.94 22.83
C VAL A 641 -6.57 4.37 22.75
N GLN A 642 -7.49 5.18 22.24
CA GLN A 642 -8.84 4.74 21.89
C GLN A 642 -8.79 3.97 20.59
N GLN A 643 -9.30 2.74 20.62
CA GLN A 643 -9.57 1.95 19.44
C GLN A 643 -11.07 1.99 19.19
N PHE A 644 -11.47 2.70 18.14
CA PHE A 644 -12.88 2.77 17.78
C PHE A 644 -13.35 1.38 17.36
N ALA A 645 -14.59 1.03 17.72
CA ALA A 645 -15.18 -0.24 17.32
C ALA A 645 -15.13 -0.43 15.80
N ILE A 646 -14.80 -1.64 15.36
CA ILE A 646 -14.78 -1.98 13.93
C ILE A 646 -16.23 -1.90 13.40
N PRO A 647 -16.53 -1.10 12.36
CA PRO A 647 -17.86 -1.01 11.78
C PRO A 647 -18.35 -2.38 11.29
N GLU A 648 -19.57 -2.74 11.69
CA GLU A 648 -20.25 -3.94 11.17
C GLU A 648 -21.29 -3.52 10.14
N PHE A 649 -21.35 -4.25 9.03
CA PHE A 649 -22.17 -3.89 7.88
C PHE A 649 -23.36 -4.82 7.71
N ILE A 650 -24.51 -4.23 7.42
CA ILE A 650 -25.65 -4.89 6.77
C ILE A 650 -25.65 -4.41 5.32
N THR A 651 -25.49 -5.35 4.39
CA THR A 651 -25.50 -5.10 2.94
C THR A 651 -26.24 -6.21 2.20
N THR A 652 -26.65 -5.92 0.97
CA THR A 652 -27.28 -6.90 0.07
C THR A 652 -26.50 -6.99 -1.23
N THR A 653 -26.51 -8.16 -1.85
CA THR A 653 -26.02 -8.32 -3.23
C THR A 653 -26.87 -7.45 -4.15
N ALA A 654 -26.22 -6.66 -5.02
CA ALA A 654 -26.87 -5.83 -6.01
C ALA A 654 -26.90 -6.51 -7.38
N CYS A 655 -27.84 -6.12 -8.22
CA CYS A 655 -27.83 -6.52 -9.62
C CYS A 655 -26.96 -5.57 -10.42
N ILE A 656 -26.35 -6.07 -11.49
CA ILE A 656 -25.59 -5.19 -12.39
C ILE A 656 -26.49 -4.07 -12.90
N ASN A 657 -25.92 -2.86 -12.97
CA ASN A 657 -26.56 -1.58 -13.27
C ASN A 657 -27.57 -1.08 -12.23
N THR A 658 -27.59 -1.66 -11.03
CA THR A 658 -28.40 -1.19 -9.88
C THR A 658 -27.53 -0.72 -8.73
N THR A 659 -28.14 -0.12 -7.71
CA THR A 659 -27.48 0.41 -6.51
C THR A 659 -27.66 -0.56 -5.33
N ALA A 660 -26.70 -0.62 -4.41
CA ALA A 660 -26.85 -1.31 -3.13
C ALA A 660 -26.95 -0.31 -1.98
N LYS A 661 -27.60 -0.71 -0.88
CA LYS A 661 -27.59 0.01 0.39
C LYS A 661 -26.70 -0.72 1.40
N ILE A 662 -25.74 0.00 1.95
CA ILE A 662 -24.86 -0.45 3.02
C ILE A 662 -25.21 0.32 4.28
N THR A 663 -25.49 -0.40 5.37
CA THR A 663 -25.84 0.20 6.67
C THR A 663 -24.85 -0.26 7.73
N ILE A 664 -24.30 0.69 8.47
CA ILE A 664 -23.44 0.38 9.63
C ILE A 664 -24.33 0.18 10.86
N THR A 665 -24.13 -0.92 11.59
CA THR A 665 -25.00 -1.27 12.74
C THR A 665 -24.77 -0.29 13.90
N GLN A 666 -23.54 0.13 14.13
CA GLN A 666 -23.18 1.07 15.18
C GLN A 666 -23.64 2.51 14.84
N ALA A 667 -23.92 3.30 15.89
CA ALA A 667 -24.21 4.71 15.75
C ALA A 667 -22.89 5.50 15.71
N GLY A 668 -22.81 6.48 14.81
CA GLY A 668 -21.61 7.30 14.61
C GLY A 668 -21.69 8.12 13.33
N GLU A 669 -20.68 8.95 13.12
CA GLU A 669 -20.45 9.65 11.87
C GLU A 669 -19.39 8.89 11.07
N TYR A 670 -19.64 8.69 9.77
CA TYR A 670 -18.82 7.81 8.95
C TYR A 670 -18.54 8.45 7.60
N ASN A 671 -17.27 8.49 7.20
CA ASN A 671 -16.84 8.93 5.87
C ASN A 671 -16.58 7.72 4.98
N TRP A 672 -17.12 7.73 3.77
CA TRP A 672 -17.03 6.66 2.78
C TRP A 672 -16.10 7.04 1.63
N TYR A 673 -15.35 6.08 1.12
CA TYR A 673 -14.32 6.25 0.11
C TYR A 673 -14.29 5.10 -0.88
N GLU A 674 -13.75 5.36 -2.07
CA GLU A 674 -13.47 4.32 -3.08
C GLU A 674 -12.05 3.75 -3.00
N GLN A 675 -11.16 4.40 -2.24
CA GLN A 675 -9.77 4.02 -2.11
C GLN A 675 -9.45 3.67 -0.65
N PRO A 676 -8.53 2.71 -0.39
CA PRO A 676 -8.15 2.32 0.97
C PRO A 676 -7.43 3.43 1.75
N THR A 677 -6.77 4.36 1.04
CA THR A 677 -6.07 5.52 1.58
C THR A 677 -6.23 6.72 0.63
N GLY A 678 -6.09 7.94 1.15
CA GLY A 678 -6.22 9.17 0.33
C GLY A 678 -7.63 9.36 -0.26
N GLY A 679 -7.76 10.30 -1.20
CA GLY A 679 -9.03 10.64 -1.83
C GLY A 679 -10.01 11.41 -0.93
N LEU A 680 -10.93 12.13 -1.55
CA LEU A 680 -12.03 12.81 -0.86
C LEU A 680 -13.13 11.81 -0.48
N PRO A 681 -13.86 12.04 0.63
CA PRO A 681 -15.02 11.22 0.95
C PRO A 681 -16.06 11.36 -0.15
N ILE A 682 -16.59 10.23 -0.62
CA ILE A 682 -17.66 10.17 -1.61
C ILE A 682 -19.05 10.29 -0.97
N PHE A 683 -19.14 10.05 0.35
CA PHE A 683 -20.36 10.15 1.13
C PHE A 683 -20.04 10.25 2.62
N THR A 684 -20.87 10.95 3.38
CA THR A 684 -20.79 11.01 4.85
C THR A 684 -22.13 10.61 5.44
N GLY A 685 -22.11 9.61 6.33
CA GLY A 685 -23.29 9.13 7.04
C GLY A 685 -23.29 7.62 7.27
N ARG A 686 -24.16 7.18 8.18
CA ARG A 686 -24.31 5.77 8.59
C ARG A 686 -24.88 4.85 7.50
N ILE A 687 -25.66 5.40 6.58
CA ILE A 687 -26.34 4.68 5.50
C ILE A 687 -25.83 5.18 4.16
N PHE A 688 -25.05 4.35 3.46
CA PHE A 688 -24.52 4.68 2.15
C PHE A 688 -25.28 3.92 1.06
N THR A 689 -25.70 4.62 0.01
CA THR A 689 -26.26 4.02 -1.21
C THR A 689 -25.24 4.14 -2.33
N THR A 690 -24.81 3.02 -2.90
CA THR A 690 -23.78 3.02 -3.95
C THR A 690 -24.28 3.69 -5.23
N PRO A 691 -23.39 4.23 -6.08
CA PRO A 691 -23.68 4.39 -7.50
C PRO A 691 -24.10 3.07 -8.15
N LYS A 692 -24.65 3.14 -9.37
CA LYS A 692 -24.98 1.94 -10.15
C LYS A 692 -23.72 1.11 -10.39
N LEU A 693 -23.76 -0.16 -10.02
CA LEU A 693 -22.61 -1.06 -10.07
C LEU A 693 -22.61 -1.87 -11.36
N THR A 694 -21.55 -1.77 -12.16
CA THR A 694 -21.34 -2.60 -13.36
C THR A 694 -20.60 -3.91 -13.05
N ALA A 695 -19.97 -3.99 -11.88
CA ALA A 695 -19.28 -5.15 -11.32
C ALA A 695 -19.21 -5.02 -9.79
N SER A 696 -18.87 -6.11 -9.09
CA SER A 696 -18.63 -6.09 -7.64
C SER A 696 -17.58 -5.04 -7.29
N LYS A 697 -17.86 -4.21 -6.27
CA LYS A 697 -17.00 -3.09 -5.90
C LYS A 697 -16.77 -3.05 -4.40
N THR A 698 -15.53 -2.80 -4.01
CA THR A 698 -15.15 -2.58 -2.61
C THR A 698 -15.19 -1.09 -2.29
N TYR A 699 -15.84 -0.75 -1.18
CA TYR A 699 -15.85 0.57 -0.57
C TYR A 699 -15.13 0.54 0.77
N TYR A 700 -14.70 1.70 1.22
CA TYR A 700 -13.94 1.86 2.45
C TYR A 700 -14.63 2.89 3.34
N VAL A 701 -14.73 2.61 4.63
CA VAL A 701 -15.35 3.52 5.61
C VAL A 701 -14.39 3.88 6.74
N GLN A 702 -14.52 5.09 7.24
CA GLN A 702 -13.76 5.63 8.37
C GLN A 702 -14.75 6.16 9.41
N ASP A 703 -14.61 5.76 10.68
CA ASP A 703 -15.39 6.32 11.80
C ASP A 703 -14.77 7.67 12.18
N VAL A 704 -15.62 8.70 12.33
CA VAL A 704 -15.25 10.09 12.57
C VAL A 704 -15.88 10.56 13.88
N ARG A 705 -15.06 11.12 14.77
CA ARG A 705 -15.50 11.64 16.07
C ARG A 705 -14.84 12.98 16.34
N ASN A 706 -15.60 14.07 16.29
CA ASN A 706 -15.08 15.42 16.53
C ASN A 706 -13.84 15.73 15.67
N SER A 707 -13.88 15.40 14.37
CA SER A 707 -12.75 15.51 13.42
C SER A 707 -11.60 14.52 13.64
N CYS A 708 -11.72 13.59 14.58
CA CYS A 708 -10.81 12.46 14.72
C CYS A 708 -11.32 11.26 13.95
N GLU A 709 -10.60 10.88 12.91
CA GLU A 709 -10.96 9.74 12.07
C GLU A 709 -10.16 8.50 12.47
N THR A 710 -10.67 7.29 12.27
CA THR A 710 -9.88 6.06 12.42
C THR A 710 -8.69 6.06 11.44
N GLY A 711 -7.49 5.69 11.88
CA GLY A 711 -6.32 5.78 10.99
C GLY A 711 -6.19 4.62 10.01
N GLN A 712 -7.10 3.64 10.08
CA GLN A 712 -7.38 2.71 9.00
C GLN A 712 -8.86 2.76 8.62
N ARG A 713 -9.12 2.60 7.32
CA ARG A 713 -10.47 2.44 6.79
C ARG A 713 -10.87 0.96 6.81
N THR A 714 -12.12 0.69 7.16
CA THR A 714 -12.71 -0.65 7.11
C THR A 714 -13.29 -0.89 5.73
N ALA A 715 -12.92 -2.00 5.09
CA ALA A 715 -13.38 -2.33 3.75
C ALA A 715 -14.69 -3.14 3.78
N ILE A 716 -15.57 -2.89 2.81
CA ILE A 716 -16.78 -3.67 2.56
C ILE A 716 -16.96 -3.87 1.05
N THR A 717 -17.11 -5.12 0.62
CA THR A 717 -17.36 -5.45 -0.79
C THR A 717 -18.85 -5.64 -1.03
N VAL A 718 -19.38 -4.87 -1.98
CA VAL A 718 -20.72 -5.09 -2.52
C VAL A 718 -20.60 -6.00 -3.73
N ASN A 719 -21.14 -7.21 -3.60
CA ASN A 719 -21.16 -8.17 -4.69
C ASN A 719 -22.25 -7.81 -5.70
N THR A 720 -21.97 -8.03 -6.99
CA THR A 720 -22.97 -7.91 -8.06
C THR A 720 -23.34 -9.24 -8.68
N GLU A 721 -24.62 -9.42 -8.98
CA GLU A 721 -25.16 -10.54 -9.75
C GLU A 721 -25.70 -10.07 -11.13
N GLN A 722 -25.60 -10.95 -12.13
CA GLN A 722 -26.19 -10.70 -13.44
C GLN A 722 -27.72 -10.91 -13.37
N PRO A 723 -28.52 -10.07 -14.03
CA PRO A 723 -29.94 -10.33 -14.15
C PRO A 723 -30.19 -11.65 -14.90
N PRO A 724 -31.26 -12.39 -14.55
CA PRO A 724 -31.65 -13.57 -15.32
C PRO A 724 -31.82 -13.26 -16.79
N ALA A 725 -31.45 -14.20 -17.65
CA ALA A 725 -31.77 -14.09 -19.08
C ALA A 725 -33.29 -14.00 -19.28
N LYS A 726 -33.69 -13.31 -20.36
CA LYS A 726 -35.10 -13.18 -20.76
C LYS A 726 -35.75 -14.58 -20.86
N PRO A 727 -36.85 -14.86 -20.14
CA PRO A 727 -37.40 -16.21 -20.09
C PRO A 727 -37.87 -16.67 -21.47
N VAL A 728 -37.50 -17.88 -21.85
CA VAL A 728 -38.07 -18.55 -23.02
C VAL A 728 -39.24 -19.38 -22.54
N SER A 729 -40.40 -19.28 -23.19
CA SER A 729 -41.60 -20.04 -22.84
C SER A 729 -42.04 -20.93 -24.00
N ILE A 730 -42.68 -22.05 -23.68
CA ILE A 730 -43.31 -22.95 -24.63
C ILE A 730 -44.82 -22.92 -24.39
N VAL A 731 -45.59 -22.81 -25.48
CA VAL A 731 -47.04 -23.03 -25.47
C VAL A 731 -47.28 -24.48 -25.86
N ASN A 732 -47.74 -25.31 -24.92
CA ASN A 732 -48.04 -26.71 -25.21
C ASN A 732 -49.43 -26.79 -25.85
N ASN A 733 -49.49 -26.89 -27.20
CA ASN A 733 -50.61 -27.42 -28.00
C ASN A 733 -50.29 -27.58 -29.51
N GLY A 734 -49.02 -27.66 -29.92
CA GLY A 734 -48.61 -27.48 -31.32
C GLY A 734 -48.61 -26.00 -31.72
N ASP A 735 -48.20 -25.67 -32.95
CA ASP A 735 -47.89 -24.28 -33.35
C ASP A 735 -49.04 -23.27 -33.17
N LYS A 736 -50.31 -23.72 -33.03
CA LYS A 736 -51.50 -22.87 -32.81
C LYS A 736 -52.59 -23.55 -31.98
N VAL A 737 -53.30 -22.80 -31.15
CA VAL A 737 -54.41 -23.25 -30.29
C VAL A 737 -55.74 -23.12 -31.05
N THR A 738 -56.62 -24.12 -31.04
CA THR A 738 -57.93 -23.99 -31.72
C THR A 738 -58.83 -22.98 -31.01
N ALA A 739 -59.53 -22.11 -31.75
CA ALA A 739 -60.45 -21.13 -31.18
C ALA A 739 -61.50 -21.81 -30.25
N GLY A 740 -61.67 -21.26 -29.05
CA GLY A 740 -62.53 -21.81 -27.99
C GLY A 740 -61.81 -22.72 -26.98
N ASN A 741 -60.57 -23.13 -27.24
CA ASN A 741 -59.79 -23.96 -26.32
C ASN A 741 -58.83 -23.14 -25.44
N LYS A 742 -58.43 -23.74 -24.31
CA LYS A 742 -57.38 -23.22 -23.43
C LYS A 742 -56.00 -23.61 -23.95
N ALA A 743 -54.99 -22.80 -23.66
CA ALA A 743 -53.59 -23.08 -23.91
C ALA A 743 -52.83 -23.23 -22.59
N ARG A 744 -51.86 -24.15 -22.51
CA ARG A 744 -50.92 -24.20 -21.40
C ARG A 744 -49.63 -23.49 -21.79
N VAL A 745 -49.25 -22.48 -21.03
CA VAL A 745 -47.98 -21.76 -21.21
C VAL A 745 -47.04 -22.14 -20.08
N ARG A 746 -45.82 -22.57 -20.41
CA ARG A 746 -44.79 -22.97 -19.44
C ARG A 746 -43.45 -22.32 -19.76
N ILE A 747 -42.64 -22.06 -18.74
CA ILE A 747 -41.22 -21.70 -18.94
C ILE A 747 -40.48 -22.89 -19.55
N ASN A 748 -39.66 -22.65 -20.56
CA ASN A 748 -38.75 -23.63 -21.11
C ASN A 748 -37.52 -23.75 -20.20
N ASN A 749 -37.28 -24.94 -19.64
CA ASN A 749 -36.18 -25.23 -18.72
C ASN A 749 -36.08 -24.23 -17.53
N PRO A 750 -37.10 -24.19 -16.65
CA PRO A 750 -37.09 -23.29 -15.49
C PRO A 750 -35.86 -23.56 -14.62
N GLN A 751 -35.21 -22.49 -14.16
CA GLN A 751 -34.00 -22.59 -13.35
C GLN A 751 -34.37 -22.73 -11.86
N PRO A 752 -33.76 -23.66 -11.11
CA PRO A 752 -34.01 -23.81 -9.69
C PRO A 752 -33.77 -22.50 -8.91
N GLY A 753 -34.71 -22.14 -8.04
CA GLY A 753 -34.64 -20.92 -7.21
C GLY A 753 -35.14 -19.63 -7.88
N TYR A 754 -35.53 -19.68 -9.16
CA TYR A 754 -36.11 -18.52 -9.84
C TYR A 754 -37.61 -18.42 -9.60
N THR A 755 -38.12 -17.19 -9.49
CA THR A 755 -39.56 -16.91 -9.46
C THR A 755 -40.00 -16.28 -10.78
N TYR A 756 -41.06 -16.80 -11.40
CA TYR A 756 -41.60 -16.28 -12.66
C TYR A 756 -42.94 -15.59 -12.45
N LYS A 757 -43.05 -14.33 -12.90
CA LYS A 757 -44.26 -13.50 -12.77
C LYS A 757 -44.82 -13.15 -14.15
N TRP A 758 -46.12 -13.34 -14.33
CA TRP A 758 -46.83 -13.19 -15.59
C TRP A 758 -47.79 -12.00 -15.60
N TYR A 759 -47.82 -11.29 -16.72
CA TYR A 759 -48.48 -10.00 -16.89
C TYR A 759 -49.28 -9.94 -18.20
N TYR A 760 -50.40 -9.21 -18.20
CA TYR A 760 -51.19 -9.01 -19.42
C TYR A 760 -50.51 -8.07 -20.42
N THR A 761 -49.69 -7.13 -19.94
CA THR A 761 -49.01 -6.14 -20.80
C THR A 761 -47.57 -5.91 -20.32
N GLN A 762 -46.74 -5.33 -21.20
CA GLN A 762 -45.36 -4.95 -20.86
C GLN A 762 -45.28 -4.02 -19.64
N LEU A 763 -46.29 -3.18 -19.39
CA LEU A 763 -46.27 -2.12 -18.37
C LEU A 763 -47.13 -2.44 -17.14
N SER A 764 -47.78 -3.60 -17.08
CA SER A 764 -48.63 -3.97 -15.94
C SER A 764 -47.81 -3.99 -14.63
N ALA A 765 -48.29 -3.30 -13.60
CA ALA A 765 -47.61 -3.23 -12.30
C ALA A 765 -47.78 -4.51 -11.47
N THR A 766 -48.93 -5.16 -11.57
CA THR A 766 -49.27 -6.38 -10.83
C THR A 766 -49.29 -7.60 -11.76
N PRO A 767 -48.67 -8.73 -11.36
CA PRO A 767 -48.79 -9.97 -12.11
C PRO A 767 -50.20 -10.55 -11.93
N PHE A 768 -50.74 -11.15 -12.98
CA PHE A 768 -51.98 -11.93 -12.87
C PHE A 768 -51.71 -13.36 -12.39
N PHE A 769 -50.47 -13.84 -12.53
CA PHE A 769 -50.04 -15.17 -12.11
C PHE A 769 -48.56 -15.21 -11.72
N THR A 770 -48.22 -16.08 -10.76
CA THR A 770 -46.83 -16.35 -10.35
C THR A 770 -46.62 -17.86 -10.31
N GLY A 771 -45.61 -18.35 -11.02
CA GLY A 771 -45.31 -19.78 -11.16
C GLY A 771 -44.72 -20.13 -12.52
N GLU A 772 -44.21 -21.35 -12.66
CA GLU A 772 -43.51 -21.81 -13.87
C GLU A 772 -44.43 -22.07 -15.06
N GLN A 773 -45.73 -22.28 -14.83
CA GLN A 773 -46.72 -22.54 -15.87
C GLN A 773 -48.13 -22.14 -15.44
N PHE A 774 -48.97 -21.75 -16.40
CA PHE A 774 -50.40 -21.49 -16.19
C PHE A 774 -51.24 -21.92 -17.40
N ASP A 775 -52.54 -22.10 -17.19
CA ASP A 775 -53.52 -22.35 -18.24
C ASP A 775 -54.28 -21.06 -18.57
N THR A 776 -54.37 -20.70 -19.85
CA THR A 776 -55.16 -19.53 -20.29
C THR A 776 -56.65 -19.78 -20.12
N PRO A 777 -57.48 -18.72 -20.11
CA PRO A 777 -58.88 -18.83 -20.50
C PRO A 777 -59.04 -19.39 -21.92
N ALA A 778 -60.25 -19.78 -22.30
CA ALA A 778 -60.56 -20.17 -23.69
C ALA A 778 -60.26 -18.99 -24.63
N LEU A 779 -59.37 -19.20 -25.60
CA LEU A 779 -58.91 -18.14 -26.50
C LEU A 779 -59.70 -18.15 -27.81
N THR A 780 -60.13 -16.98 -28.28
CA THR A 780 -60.85 -16.82 -29.55
C THR A 780 -60.08 -15.99 -30.58
N ALA A 781 -58.93 -15.43 -30.20
CA ALA A 781 -58.03 -14.67 -31.04
C ALA A 781 -56.61 -14.71 -30.46
N ASP A 782 -55.61 -14.39 -31.30
CA ASP A 782 -54.20 -14.30 -30.89
C ASP A 782 -54.04 -13.42 -29.66
N THR A 783 -53.36 -13.94 -28.64
CA THR A 783 -53.21 -13.29 -27.35
C THR A 783 -51.74 -13.20 -26.98
N ALA A 784 -51.30 -12.06 -26.43
CA ALA A 784 -49.95 -11.89 -25.93
C ALA A 784 -49.94 -11.76 -24.40
N VAL A 785 -49.00 -12.44 -23.76
CA VAL A 785 -48.70 -12.30 -22.33
C VAL A 785 -47.22 -12.02 -22.14
N TYR A 786 -46.85 -11.52 -20.97
CA TYR A 786 -45.48 -11.11 -20.66
C TYR A 786 -44.98 -11.81 -19.41
N VAL A 787 -43.72 -12.25 -19.39
CA VAL A 787 -43.12 -12.91 -18.23
C VAL A 787 -41.73 -12.40 -17.91
N GLU A 788 -41.46 -12.21 -16.62
CA GLU A 788 -40.11 -11.92 -16.09
C GLU A 788 -39.66 -13.04 -15.15
N ALA A 789 -38.35 -13.28 -15.10
CA ALA A 789 -37.70 -14.13 -14.12
C ALA A 789 -37.05 -13.30 -13.04
N ILE A 790 -37.13 -13.77 -11.80
CA ILE A 790 -36.57 -13.14 -10.61
C ILE A 790 -35.61 -14.12 -9.93
N SER A 791 -34.37 -13.70 -9.73
CA SER A 791 -33.35 -14.40 -8.95
C SER A 791 -32.84 -13.47 -7.86
N GLY A 792 -33.18 -13.74 -6.60
CA GLY A 792 -32.90 -12.82 -5.49
C GLY A 792 -33.53 -11.44 -5.74
N ASN A 793 -32.70 -10.40 -5.85
CA ASN A 793 -33.13 -9.03 -6.16
C ASN A 793 -33.11 -8.70 -7.66
N CYS A 794 -32.69 -9.63 -8.52
CA CYS A 794 -32.48 -9.37 -9.94
C CYS A 794 -33.64 -9.83 -10.80
N ILE A 795 -34.14 -8.93 -11.64
CA ILE A 795 -35.31 -9.14 -12.49
C ILE A 795 -34.85 -9.07 -13.95
N SER A 796 -35.25 -10.05 -14.76
CA SER A 796 -35.01 -10.04 -16.21
C SER A 796 -35.85 -8.98 -16.90
N GLU A 797 -35.52 -8.67 -18.16
CA GLU A 797 -36.50 -8.06 -19.04
C GLU A 797 -37.72 -8.99 -19.24
N ARG A 798 -38.90 -8.41 -19.46
CA ARG A 798 -40.11 -9.17 -19.77
C ARG A 798 -40.03 -9.78 -21.18
N ALA A 799 -40.26 -11.08 -21.27
CA ALA A 799 -40.48 -11.81 -22.50
C ALA A 799 -41.92 -11.71 -22.95
N ARG A 800 -42.15 -11.24 -24.19
CA ARG A 800 -43.46 -11.27 -24.84
C ARG A 800 -43.68 -12.65 -25.44
N ILE A 801 -44.73 -13.33 -25.00
CA ILE A 801 -45.14 -14.64 -25.48
C ILE A 801 -46.44 -14.47 -26.26
N VAL A 802 -46.44 -14.87 -27.53
CA VAL A 802 -47.64 -14.85 -28.38
C VAL A 802 -48.24 -16.25 -28.40
N ILE A 803 -49.55 -16.31 -28.23
CA ILE A 803 -50.36 -17.52 -28.29
C ILE A 803 -51.27 -17.37 -29.51
N ASP A 804 -50.88 -18.03 -30.60
CA ASP A 804 -51.61 -17.97 -31.86
C ASP A 804 -52.85 -18.87 -31.81
N VAL A 805 -53.97 -18.36 -32.30
CA VAL A 805 -55.24 -19.08 -32.38
C VAL A 805 -55.52 -19.47 -33.84
N LYS A 806 -55.70 -20.78 -34.07
CA LYS A 806 -56.12 -21.32 -35.37
C LYS A 806 -57.62 -21.12 -35.53
N GLU A 807 -58.02 -20.37 -36.56
CA GLU A 807 -59.42 -20.27 -36.94
C GLU A 807 -59.97 -21.64 -37.41
N PRO A 808 -61.21 -22.00 -37.04
CA PRO A 808 -61.86 -23.18 -37.58
C PRO A 808 -62.13 -23.00 -39.08
N ALA A 809 -61.79 -23.99 -39.89
CA ALA A 809 -62.16 -24.03 -41.30
C ALA A 809 -63.66 -24.34 -41.40
N ASP A 810 -64.49 -23.39 -41.86
CA ASP A 810 -65.80 -23.63 -42.49
C ASP A 810 -66.43 -22.34 -43.08
N ASP A 811 -67.25 -22.52 -44.13
CA ASP A 811 -67.56 -21.61 -45.25
C ASP A 811 -68.38 -20.33 -45.00
N VAL A 812 -68.68 -19.96 -43.76
CA VAL A 812 -69.44 -18.72 -43.48
C VAL A 812 -68.48 -17.54 -43.31
N LYS A 813 -68.17 -16.85 -44.43
CA LYS A 813 -67.53 -15.53 -44.40
C LYS A 813 -68.58 -14.44 -44.16
N LEU A 814 -68.56 -13.90 -42.95
CA LEU A 814 -69.38 -12.77 -42.51
C LEU A 814 -68.60 -11.47 -42.77
N SER A 815 -69.13 -10.57 -43.59
CA SER A 815 -68.51 -9.27 -43.88
C SER A 815 -69.45 -8.14 -43.49
N ILE A 816 -68.91 -7.11 -42.84
CA ILE A 816 -69.65 -5.90 -42.44
C ILE A 816 -69.39 -4.81 -43.47
N TYR A 817 -70.43 -4.26 -44.11
CA TYR A 817 -70.28 -3.24 -45.16
C TYR A 817 -71.51 -2.34 -45.35
N PRO A 818 -71.36 -1.02 -45.61
CA PRO A 818 -70.22 -0.18 -45.22
C PRO A 818 -70.34 0.24 -43.75
N ASN A 819 -69.21 0.72 -43.21
CA ASN A 819 -69.02 1.29 -41.89
C ASN A 819 -70.22 2.18 -41.45
N PRO A 820 -70.90 1.94 -40.30
CA PRO A 820 -72.17 2.59 -39.98
C PRO A 820 -72.06 4.11 -39.80
N THR A 821 -72.77 4.90 -40.59
CA THR A 821 -73.05 6.33 -40.30
C THR A 821 -74.48 6.57 -39.77
N GLN A 822 -75.32 5.53 -39.67
CA GLN A 822 -76.75 5.68 -39.34
C GLN A 822 -77.30 4.61 -38.37
N GLY A 823 -76.53 4.21 -37.35
CA GLY A 823 -77.05 3.36 -36.27
C GLY A 823 -77.45 1.93 -36.67
N GLU A 824 -77.03 1.44 -37.83
CA GLU A 824 -77.29 0.08 -38.33
C GLU A 824 -75.99 -0.63 -38.71
N ILE A 825 -75.89 -1.93 -38.39
CA ILE A 825 -74.86 -2.82 -38.95
C ILE A 825 -75.51 -3.71 -39.98
N ASN A 826 -74.97 -3.67 -41.21
CA ASN A 826 -75.28 -4.64 -42.25
C ASN A 826 -74.24 -5.76 -42.19
N PHE A 827 -74.69 -7.01 -42.22
CA PHE A 827 -73.81 -8.13 -42.46
C PHE A 827 -74.38 -9.09 -43.50
N LEU A 828 -73.48 -9.60 -44.33
CA LEU A 828 -73.77 -10.44 -45.49
C LEU A 828 -73.26 -11.87 -45.26
N PHE A 829 -74.08 -12.84 -45.67
CA PHE A 829 -73.65 -14.22 -45.84
C PHE A 829 -73.14 -14.43 -47.27
N LYS A 830 -71.95 -14.99 -47.44
CA LYS A 830 -71.38 -15.24 -48.79
C LYS A 830 -72.10 -16.34 -49.58
N SER A 831 -72.86 -17.21 -48.92
CA SER A 831 -73.70 -18.26 -49.52
C SER A 831 -75.18 -18.03 -49.16
N ASN A 832 -76.10 -18.64 -49.92
CA ASN A 832 -77.55 -18.56 -49.67
C ASN A 832 -77.90 -19.26 -48.34
N TYR A 833 -77.76 -18.55 -47.23
CA TYR A 833 -78.12 -19.03 -45.89
C TYR A 833 -79.57 -18.67 -45.59
N SER A 834 -80.48 -19.64 -45.61
CA SER A 834 -81.93 -19.42 -45.47
C SER A 834 -82.51 -19.88 -44.12
N LYS A 835 -81.67 -20.30 -43.18
CA LYS A 835 -82.09 -20.78 -41.85
C LYS A 835 -82.14 -19.64 -40.83
N PRO A 836 -82.87 -19.79 -39.71
CA PRO A 836 -82.84 -18.83 -38.62
C PRO A 836 -81.42 -18.69 -38.03
N PHE A 837 -81.09 -17.48 -37.56
CA PHE A 837 -79.88 -17.22 -36.80
C PHE A 837 -80.13 -16.15 -35.72
N LYS A 838 -79.27 -16.14 -34.71
CA LYS A 838 -79.28 -15.21 -33.58
C LYS A 838 -78.05 -14.32 -33.62
N ALA A 839 -78.26 -13.01 -33.64
CA ALA A 839 -77.20 -12.01 -33.55
C ALA A 839 -77.22 -11.35 -32.16
N THR A 840 -76.12 -11.45 -31.44
CA THR A 840 -75.96 -10.96 -30.06
C THR A 840 -74.79 -9.99 -29.99
N VAL A 841 -75.02 -8.78 -29.50
CA VAL A 841 -73.95 -7.80 -29.23
C VAL A 841 -73.54 -7.90 -27.77
N ILE A 842 -72.24 -8.07 -27.53
CA ILE A 842 -71.63 -8.31 -26.22
C ILE A 842 -70.60 -7.21 -25.96
N SER A 843 -70.57 -6.68 -24.73
CA SER A 843 -69.51 -5.76 -24.30
C SER A 843 -68.16 -6.48 -24.18
N MET A 844 -67.05 -5.74 -24.16
CA MET A 844 -65.72 -6.31 -23.89
C MET A 844 -65.59 -6.97 -22.50
N GLN A 845 -66.54 -6.72 -21.57
CA GLN A 845 -66.63 -7.43 -20.29
C GLN A 845 -67.53 -8.67 -20.33
N GLY A 846 -67.99 -9.09 -21.51
CA GLY A 846 -68.81 -10.30 -21.68
C GLY A 846 -70.31 -10.12 -21.40
N LYS A 847 -70.78 -8.89 -21.13
CA LYS A 847 -72.21 -8.62 -20.89
C LYS A 847 -72.96 -8.58 -22.22
N THR A 848 -74.03 -9.38 -22.35
CA THR A 848 -74.95 -9.27 -23.48
C THR A 848 -75.71 -7.96 -23.39
N LEU A 849 -75.57 -7.12 -24.42
CA LEU A 849 -76.19 -5.79 -24.49
C LEU A 849 -77.43 -5.79 -25.39
N TYR A 850 -77.40 -6.60 -26.44
CA TYR A 850 -78.48 -6.66 -27.41
C TYR A 850 -78.55 -8.04 -28.05
N THR A 851 -79.75 -8.49 -28.41
CA THR A 851 -79.97 -9.77 -29.09
C THR A 851 -81.15 -9.65 -30.03
N ALA A 852 -80.96 -10.10 -31.27
CA ALA A 852 -82.01 -10.23 -32.26
C ALA A 852 -81.98 -11.64 -32.87
N THR A 853 -83.15 -12.16 -33.23
CA THR A 853 -83.29 -13.42 -33.97
C THR A 853 -83.97 -13.12 -35.28
N ALA A 854 -83.46 -13.68 -36.38
CA ALA A 854 -83.99 -13.44 -37.71
C ALA A 854 -83.73 -14.61 -38.66
N THR A 855 -84.43 -14.60 -39.79
CA THR A 855 -84.17 -15.47 -40.94
C THR A 855 -83.74 -14.56 -42.09
N ALA A 856 -82.68 -14.90 -42.81
CA ALA A 856 -82.25 -14.06 -43.93
C ALA A 856 -83.30 -14.08 -45.04
N ASN A 857 -83.71 -12.91 -45.55
CA ASN A 857 -84.72 -12.80 -46.61
C ASN A 857 -84.18 -13.31 -47.96
N ASN A 858 -84.98 -14.12 -48.65
CA ASN A 858 -84.65 -14.94 -49.83
C ASN A 858 -84.13 -14.20 -51.09
N HIS A 859 -83.91 -12.88 -51.07
CA HIS A 859 -83.50 -12.14 -52.27
C HIS A 859 -82.20 -11.34 -52.15
N LEU A 860 -81.58 -11.19 -50.96
CA LEU A 860 -80.36 -10.34 -50.83
C LEU A 860 -79.25 -10.85 -49.88
N ASN A 861 -79.39 -12.01 -49.21
CA ASN A 861 -78.37 -12.56 -48.25
C ASN A 861 -77.85 -11.55 -47.20
N ALA A 862 -78.61 -10.49 -46.93
CA ALA A 862 -78.23 -9.38 -46.09
C ALA A 862 -79.19 -9.23 -44.92
N TYR A 863 -78.65 -8.97 -43.73
CA TYR A 863 -79.44 -8.63 -42.54
C TYR A 863 -78.97 -7.32 -41.92
N LYS A 864 -79.95 -6.55 -41.42
CA LYS A 864 -79.78 -5.26 -40.78
C LYS A 864 -80.04 -5.38 -39.29
N LEU A 865 -79.06 -4.95 -38.49
CA LEU A 865 -79.18 -4.89 -37.04
C LEU A 865 -79.12 -3.43 -36.58
N TRP A 866 -80.21 -2.95 -35.98
CA TRP A 866 -80.24 -1.61 -35.37
C TRP A 866 -79.43 -1.61 -34.07
N ILE A 867 -78.39 -0.78 -34.04
CA ILE A 867 -77.45 -0.59 -32.92
C ILE A 867 -77.45 0.85 -32.40
N GLY A 868 -78.39 1.70 -32.83
CA GLY A 868 -78.44 3.12 -32.46
C GLY A 868 -78.45 3.38 -30.94
N GLN A 869 -78.97 2.44 -30.14
CA GLN A 869 -78.95 2.53 -28.67
C GLN A 869 -77.57 2.30 -28.02
N LEU A 870 -76.59 1.74 -28.73
CA LEU A 870 -75.29 1.41 -28.14
C LEU A 870 -74.38 2.65 -28.18
N PRO A 871 -73.67 3.00 -27.09
CA PRO A 871 -72.72 4.11 -27.10
C PRO A 871 -71.48 3.79 -27.94
N ASP A 872 -70.67 4.80 -28.20
CA ASP A 872 -69.41 4.63 -28.93
C ASP A 872 -68.45 3.74 -28.14
N GLY A 873 -67.77 2.82 -28.83
CA GLY A 873 -66.96 1.80 -28.18
C GLY A 873 -66.72 0.57 -29.03
N ILE A 874 -65.95 -0.36 -28.47
CA ILE A 874 -65.64 -1.66 -29.09
C ILE A 874 -66.59 -2.71 -28.51
N TYR A 875 -67.22 -3.49 -29.39
CA TYR A 875 -68.12 -4.58 -29.01
C TYR A 875 -67.80 -5.84 -29.81
N ILE A 876 -68.30 -6.97 -29.32
CA ILE A 876 -68.27 -8.24 -30.04
C ILE A 876 -69.69 -8.54 -30.54
N LEU A 877 -69.85 -8.67 -31.85
CA LEU A 877 -71.04 -9.20 -32.48
C LEU A 877 -70.88 -10.72 -32.61
N ASN A 878 -71.65 -11.47 -31.85
CA ASN A 878 -71.72 -12.92 -31.94
C ASN A 878 -72.95 -13.33 -32.77
N VAL A 879 -72.75 -13.95 -33.93
CA VAL A 879 -73.80 -14.46 -34.81
C VAL A 879 -73.79 -15.99 -34.76
N LYS A 880 -74.89 -16.58 -34.32
CA LYS A 880 -75.06 -18.02 -34.16
C LYS A 880 -76.22 -18.52 -35.01
N GLY A 881 -75.91 -19.28 -36.06
CA GLY A 881 -76.87 -20.10 -36.81
C GLY A 881 -77.00 -21.51 -36.22
N GLU A 882 -77.78 -22.36 -36.88
CA GLU A 882 -77.90 -23.78 -36.49
C GLU A 882 -76.58 -24.54 -36.70
N ASP A 883 -75.83 -24.18 -37.73
CA ASP A 883 -74.65 -24.86 -38.24
C ASP A 883 -73.38 -23.99 -38.19
N PHE A 884 -73.44 -22.78 -37.64
CA PHE A 884 -72.26 -21.93 -37.43
C PHE A 884 -72.34 -21.03 -36.19
N THR A 885 -71.17 -20.62 -35.70
CA THR A 885 -71.04 -19.49 -34.76
C THR A 885 -69.86 -18.63 -35.20
N ARG A 886 -70.05 -17.31 -35.25
CA ARG A 886 -69.02 -16.34 -35.65
C ARG A 886 -69.05 -15.16 -34.70
N ALA A 887 -67.88 -14.75 -34.23
CA ALA A 887 -67.71 -13.53 -33.45
C ALA A 887 -66.92 -12.52 -34.29
N LEU A 888 -67.43 -11.30 -34.39
CA LEU A 888 -66.78 -10.19 -35.07
C LEU A 888 -66.59 -9.04 -34.09
N LYS A 889 -65.40 -8.43 -34.13
CA LYS A 889 -65.20 -7.14 -33.48
C LYS A 889 -65.90 -6.06 -34.30
N ILE A 890 -66.76 -5.29 -33.64
CA ILE A 890 -67.40 -4.11 -34.21
C ILE A 890 -66.94 -2.88 -33.41
N VAL A 891 -66.65 -1.79 -34.11
CA VAL A 891 -66.25 -0.52 -33.51
C VAL A 891 -67.33 0.49 -33.88
N ILE A 892 -68.02 1.03 -32.88
CA ILE A 892 -68.97 2.11 -33.04
C ILE A 892 -68.23 3.40 -32.70
N SER A 893 -68.13 4.29 -33.68
CA SER A 893 -67.58 5.64 -33.54
C SER A 893 -68.49 6.54 -34.36
N ARG A 894 -69.35 7.31 -33.70
CA ARG A 894 -70.32 8.20 -34.34
C ARG A 894 -69.85 9.65 -34.33
#